data_AF-A0A433Q1Y9-F1
#
_entry.id   AF-A0A433Q1Y9-F1
#
_cell.length_a   1.000
_cell.length_b   1.000
_cell.length_c   1.000
_cell.angle_alpha   90.00
_cell.angle_beta   90.00
_cell.angle_gamma   90.00
#
_symmetry.space_group_name_H-M   'P 1'
#
loop_
_entity.id
_entity.type
_entity.pdbx_description
1 polymer ?
#
loop_
_entity_poly.entity_id
_entity_poly.type
_entity_poly.pdbx_seq_one_letter_code
_entity_poly.pdbx_strand_id
1 'polypeptide(L)'
;MNSSTTYGSTSVEAAEGHSQRLLRTYYFATIPIALFLLACWMTVFPIKWTDSHEPSFEGYECTLAQGTLWAESQNITLRESNYTGMDIDLVGSISSGHISILRTINPSVTFPTIQVAVYYSGNIYPSDIRNTINNDTGTYHHTLFTPTYIQPSQRLTVCWTVVLPYAWARAKMLKINVQNSRVDIVRLSFQEAWINTTNAEIEILGLTAASVRLEAKNSQIQGNVIANHELTVQAYNSLVNLVSRNPTAEKIVVRATNGTVLGKYLAKNVMVETVRGQVSIQAEAEEVTVNNTDGPIGGSYRVAKALTLKTTNGLVDVDAGIFGSYSVAKTLKLETTNALVNVAAEAEETTEKIVVRAMNGTILGRYRAKNIMVETVRGHVNIKAEAEGVTVNNTDGPIGGSYRVVKALALKTTNGLVDVDAKAEDVDVRTTNGGIFGSYNVAKTLKLETTNALVNVAAEAEEATEKIVVRAMNGTILGKYLAKNIMVETVRGHVSIQAEAEGVTVNNTDGPIGGSYRVVKALTLKTTNGLVDADAKAENVEVRTTNGAISGSYHAAETLKLVTTDALVRVAAEAGEVQVQTTQGAIYGDYAIGYSLAMETSDEEIQANVTFLNRTRYPVVSASTTYEKVYLSLPANFSGHFDVRSLDCTSYVNVRDECNQGDIVFEINNECNKIGTKGTYYPGGQVVMRSMGGGGVDLVFV
;
A
#
# COMPACT_ATOMS: atom_id res chain seq x y z
N MET A 1 -24.61 -29.35 -66.89
CA MET A 1 -25.55 -28.49 -67.65
C MET A 1 -26.25 -27.60 -66.64
N ASN A 2 -26.12 -26.28 -66.52
CA ASN A 2 -25.31 -25.18 -67.08
C ASN A 2 -25.17 -24.21 -65.88
N SER A 3 -24.14 -23.41 -65.60
CA SER A 3 -22.82 -23.08 -66.17
C SER A 3 -22.18 -22.13 -65.11
N SER A 4 -21.05 -22.46 -64.48
CA SER A 4 -19.67 -21.91 -64.71
C SER A 4 -19.58 -20.37 -64.73
N THR A 5 -18.71 -19.70 -63.98
CA THR A 5 -17.22 -19.64 -64.10
C THR A 5 -16.65 -19.00 -62.79
N THR A 6 -15.66 -19.49 -62.05
CA THR A 6 -14.22 -19.81 -62.29
C THR A 6 -13.38 -18.69 -62.89
N TYR A 7 -12.43 -18.14 -62.11
CA TYR A 7 -11.02 -17.98 -62.49
C TYR A 7 -10.17 -17.90 -61.21
N GLY A 8 -9.20 -18.81 -61.08
CA GLY A 8 -8.14 -18.75 -60.09
C GLY A 8 -6.87 -18.13 -60.67
N SER A 9 -5.88 -17.89 -59.80
CA SER A 9 -4.55 -18.54 -59.83
C SER A 9 -3.43 -17.64 -59.26
N THR A 10 -2.70 -18.25 -58.31
CA THR A 10 -1.24 -18.27 -58.13
C THR A 10 -0.43 -16.99 -57.85
N SER A 11 0.04 -16.93 -56.60
CA SER A 11 1.45 -16.85 -56.14
C SER A 11 2.49 -16.09 -56.98
N VAL A 12 3.30 -15.24 -56.31
CA VAL A 12 4.77 -15.30 -56.28
C VAL A 12 5.29 -14.43 -55.11
N GLU A 13 6.29 -14.96 -54.41
CA GLU A 13 7.13 -14.33 -53.39
C GLU A 13 7.87 -13.08 -53.90
N ALA A 14 8.12 -12.10 -53.02
CA ALA A 14 9.47 -11.66 -52.63
C ALA A 14 9.53 -10.20 -52.16
N ALA A 15 10.36 -10.04 -51.12
CA ALA A 15 11.24 -8.91 -50.85
C ALA A 15 10.65 -7.57 -50.35
N GLU A 16 10.96 -7.31 -49.07
CA GLU A 16 11.60 -6.10 -48.54
C GLU A 16 11.39 -4.77 -49.28
N GLY A 17 10.80 -3.81 -48.56
CA GLY A 17 10.82 -2.40 -48.99
C GLY A 17 10.20 -1.46 -47.97
N HIS A 18 11.05 -0.70 -47.28
CA HIS A 18 10.71 0.46 -46.45
C HIS A 18 9.66 1.41 -47.09
N SER A 19 8.68 1.84 -46.30
CA SER A 19 7.94 3.10 -46.52
C SER A 19 7.30 3.53 -45.19
N GLN A 20 7.92 4.43 -44.42
CA GLN A 20 7.58 5.86 -44.39
C GLN A 20 6.13 6.24 -44.73
N ARG A 21 5.49 6.87 -43.72
CA ARG A 21 4.62 8.05 -43.76
C ARG A 21 3.55 8.17 -44.85
N LEU A 22 2.29 8.11 -44.41
CA LEU A 22 1.16 8.96 -44.84
C LEU A 22 0.22 9.08 -43.61
N LEU A 23 0.21 10.16 -42.82
CA LEU A 23 -0.44 11.46 -43.02
C LEU A 23 -1.95 11.39 -43.36
N ARG A 24 -2.77 11.38 -42.31
CA ARG A 24 -4.05 12.10 -42.16
C ARG A 24 -4.07 12.55 -40.68
N THR A 25 -3.86 13.80 -40.29
CA THR A 25 -4.47 15.08 -40.65
C THR A 25 -6.00 15.10 -40.46
N TYR A 26 -6.42 15.22 -39.20
CA TYR A 26 -7.61 16.00 -38.84
C TYR A 26 -7.18 17.09 -37.87
N TYR A 27 -7.25 18.33 -38.36
CA TYR A 27 -7.13 19.58 -37.61
C TYR A 27 -8.48 19.85 -36.93
N PHE A 28 -8.48 20.02 -35.61
CA PHE A 28 -9.35 20.98 -34.93
C PHE A 28 -8.57 21.61 -33.76
N ALA A 29 -8.12 22.83 -34.02
CA ALA A 29 -8.08 24.00 -33.15
C ALA A 29 -7.90 23.83 -31.62
N THR A 30 -6.70 24.21 -31.16
CA THR A 30 -6.43 25.22 -30.10
C THR A 30 -6.92 25.01 -28.66
N ILE A 31 -5.99 24.49 -27.83
CA ILE A 31 -5.54 24.93 -26.49
C ILE A 31 -5.86 26.41 -26.13
N PRO A 32 -6.16 26.80 -24.86
CA PRO A 32 -5.54 26.27 -23.63
C PRO A 32 -6.44 25.95 -22.43
N ILE A 33 -6.35 24.70 -21.95
CA ILE A 33 -6.66 24.29 -20.56
C ILE A 33 -5.32 24.14 -19.80
N ALA A 34 -4.52 25.19 -19.80
CA ALA A 34 -3.26 25.26 -19.06
C ALA A 34 -3.23 26.41 -18.02
N LEU A 35 -4.36 27.09 -17.81
CA LEU A 35 -4.50 28.18 -16.84
C LEU A 35 -5.43 27.87 -15.67
N PHE A 36 -5.95 26.64 -15.56
CA PHE A 36 -6.90 26.25 -14.52
C PHE A 36 -6.28 25.44 -13.35
N LEU A 37 -5.00 25.04 -13.44
CA LEU A 37 -4.33 24.28 -12.37
C LEU A 37 -3.43 25.11 -11.44
N LEU A 38 -3.37 26.43 -11.62
CA LEU A 38 -2.68 27.33 -10.69
C LEU A 38 -3.62 28.11 -9.74
N ALA A 39 -4.94 27.90 -9.84
CA ALA A 39 -5.95 28.68 -9.10
C ALA A 39 -6.69 27.92 -7.98
N CYS A 40 -6.40 26.63 -7.74
CA CYS A 40 -7.09 25.83 -6.71
C CYS A 40 -6.36 25.73 -5.36
N TRP A 41 -5.29 26.48 -5.14
CA TRP A 41 -4.63 26.62 -3.84
C TRP A 41 -4.75 28.05 -3.33
N MET A 42 -5.97 28.49 -3.00
CA MET A 42 -6.21 29.63 -2.09
C MET A 42 -7.72 29.84 -1.84
N THR A 43 -8.38 28.88 -1.17
CA THR A 43 -9.64 29.17 -0.46
C THR A 43 -9.73 28.33 0.81
N VAL A 44 -8.92 28.69 1.81
CA VAL A 44 -9.25 28.38 3.20
C VAL A 44 -10.18 29.49 3.67
N PHE A 45 -11.43 29.13 3.97
CA PHE A 45 -12.41 30.02 4.56
C PHE A 45 -11.85 30.62 5.86
N PRO A 46 -11.85 31.95 6.05
CA PRO A 46 -11.72 32.52 7.38
C PRO A 46 -13.05 32.29 8.10
N ILE A 47 -13.04 31.43 9.11
CA ILE A 47 -14.10 31.42 10.12
C ILE A 47 -14.02 32.79 10.79
N LYS A 48 -14.99 33.67 10.48
CA LYS A 48 -15.23 34.92 11.20
C LYS A 48 -15.55 34.58 12.65
N TRP A 49 -14.53 34.66 13.50
CA TRP A 49 -14.73 34.88 14.92
C TRP A 49 -15.25 36.30 15.09
N THR A 50 -16.47 36.39 15.60
CA THR A 50 -17.12 37.63 16.00
C THR A 50 -16.37 38.24 17.18
N ASP A 51 -15.88 39.46 16.98
CA ASP A 51 -15.48 40.48 17.96
C ASP A 51 -15.54 40.09 19.44
N SER A 52 -14.42 39.59 19.96
CA SER A 52 -14.01 39.89 21.34
C SER A 52 -12.79 40.80 21.25
N HIS A 53 -12.90 42.02 21.78
CA HIS A 53 -11.85 43.03 21.78
C HIS A 53 -10.48 42.47 22.24
N GLU A 54 -9.61 42.13 21.30
CA GLU A 54 -8.17 42.08 21.54
C GLU A 54 -7.61 43.50 21.30
N PRO A 55 -6.90 44.09 22.28
CA PRO A 55 -6.28 45.38 22.09
C PRO A 55 -5.15 45.26 21.06
N SER A 56 -5.08 46.22 20.14
CA SER A 56 -4.03 46.36 19.15
C SER A 56 -2.64 46.38 19.81
N PHE A 57 -1.79 45.42 19.43
CA PHE A 57 -0.35 45.37 19.74
C PHE A 57 0.39 46.49 18.99
N GLU A 58 0.36 47.71 19.51
CA GLU A 58 1.21 48.83 19.08
C GLU A 58 2.52 48.83 19.90
N GLY A 59 3.66 48.60 19.22
CA GLY A 59 5.01 49.09 19.57
C GLY A 59 5.65 48.64 20.89
N TYR A 60 6.47 47.59 20.85
CA TYR A 60 7.48 47.27 21.89
C TYR A 60 8.76 48.11 21.80
N GLU A 61 8.79 49.14 20.94
CA GLU A 61 9.86 50.12 21.04
C GLU A 61 9.72 50.81 22.39
N CYS A 62 10.85 51.11 23.05
CA CYS A 62 10.89 52.07 24.13
C CYS A 62 10.49 53.46 23.56
N THR A 63 9.24 53.64 23.15
CA THR A 63 8.68 54.95 22.83
C THR A 63 8.61 55.69 24.16
N LEU A 64 9.65 56.51 24.36
CA LEU A 64 9.97 57.39 25.49
C LEU A 64 8.85 58.33 25.95
N ALA A 65 7.60 58.15 25.52
CA ALA A 65 6.64 59.23 25.42
C ALA A 65 5.61 59.33 26.56
N GLN A 66 5.47 58.35 27.46
CA GLN A 66 4.42 58.42 28.50
C GLN A 66 4.90 57.91 29.87
N GLY A 67 5.30 58.84 30.75
CA GLY A 67 5.59 58.55 32.17
C GLY A 67 6.64 59.46 32.80
N THR A 68 6.80 59.35 34.13
CA THR A 68 7.88 59.99 34.88
C THR A 68 9.10 59.07 34.89
N LEU A 69 10.30 59.59 34.58
CA LEU A 69 11.55 58.86 34.70
C LEU A 69 11.88 58.66 36.19
N TRP A 70 12.14 57.42 36.58
CA TRP A 70 12.60 57.11 37.93
C TRP A 70 14.00 57.66 38.16
N ALA A 71 14.19 58.40 39.26
CA ALA A 71 15.42 59.17 39.53
C ALA A 71 16.68 58.29 39.66
N GLU A 72 16.54 57.02 40.02
CA GLU A 72 17.65 56.05 40.11
C GLU A 72 17.88 55.29 38.78
N SER A 73 17.25 55.71 37.69
CA SER A 73 17.65 55.27 36.34
C SER A 73 19.11 55.65 36.11
N GLN A 74 19.95 54.67 35.78
CA GLN A 74 21.40 54.83 35.84
C GLN A 74 22.14 54.15 34.70
N ASN A 75 23.35 54.66 34.45
CA ASN A 75 24.33 54.05 33.56
C ASN A 75 25.49 53.52 34.40
N ILE A 76 25.65 52.19 34.40
CA ILE A 76 26.59 51.46 35.24
C ILE A 76 27.72 50.97 34.34
N THR A 77 28.97 51.32 34.66
CA THR A 77 30.16 50.75 34.00
C THR A 77 30.82 49.75 34.93
N LEU A 78 30.96 48.50 34.48
CA LEU A 78 31.52 47.40 35.28
C LEU A 78 33.05 47.41 35.17
N ARG A 79 33.72 48.16 36.05
CA ARG A 79 35.18 48.35 36.01
C ARG A 79 35.99 47.23 36.65
N GLU A 80 35.36 46.28 37.35
CA GLU A 80 36.08 45.14 37.92
C GLU A 80 36.44 44.14 36.82
N SER A 81 37.73 43.91 36.63
CA SER A 81 38.30 43.04 35.57
C SER A 81 37.96 41.55 35.71
N ASN A 82 37.24 41.15 36.76
CA ASN A 82 37.09 39.76 37.17
C ASN A 82 35.71 39.17 36.87
N TYR A 83 34.77 39.95 36.30
CA TYR A 83 33.48 39.39 35.92
C TYR A 83 33.66 38.42 34.75
N THR A 84 33.20 37.19 34.97
CA THR A 84 33.11 36.14 33.97
C THR A 84 31.66 35.82 33.63
N GLY A 85 30.69 36.35 34.37
CA GLY A 85 29.28 36.17 34.07
C GLY A 85 28.43 37.40 34.33
N MET A 86 27.19 37.36 33.85
CA MET A 86 26.18 38.38 34.06
C MET A 86 24.82 37.72 34.30
N ASP A 87 24.09 38.23 35.28
CA ASP A 87 22.75 37.80 35.66
C ASP A 87 21.84 39.03 35.78
N ILE A 88 20.78 39.07 34.98
CA ILE A 88 19.79 40.16 34.95
C ILE A 88 18.45 39.60 35.35
N ASP A 89 17.95 40.03 36.51
CA ASP A 89 16.68 39.57 37.09
C ASP A 89 15.70 40.74 37.24
N LEU A 90 14.44 40.51 36.89
CA LEU A 90 13.32 41.39 37.20
C LEU A 90 12.37 40.70 38.19
N VAL A 91 12.20 41.29 39.38
CA VAL A 91 11.32 40.76 40.44
C VAL A 91 10.17 41.74 40.68
N GLY A 92 8.92 41.32 40.44
CA GLY A 92 7.75 42.18 40.66
C GLY A 92 6.70 42.01 39.58
N SER A 93 6.23 43.11 39.01
CA SER A 93 5.41 43.19 37.80
C SER A 93 5.81 44.44 37.02
N ILE A 94 5.73 44.41 35.68
CA ILE A 94 5.86 45.58 34.81
C ILE A 94 4.77 45.53 33.75
N SER A 95 4.43 46.66 33.14
CA SER A 95 3.48 46.70 32.02
C SER A 95 4.15 46.28 30.71
N SER A 96 5.41 46.69 30.50
CA SER A 96 6.18 46.38 29.30
C SER A 96 7.67 46.58 29.57
N GLY A 97 8.55 45.85 28.90
CA GLY A 97 9.98 46.07 28.99
C GLY A 97 10.73 45.66 27.74
N HIS A 98 11.99 46.08 27.68
CA HIS A 98 12.90 45.76 26.60
C HIS A 98 14.31 45.62 27.13
N ILE A 99 15.02 44.59 26.68
CA ILE A 99 16.40 44.29 27.03
C ILE A 99 17.15 44.10 25.72
N SER A 100 18.11 44.97 25.44
CA SER A 100 19.02 44.80 24.32
C SER A 100 20.41 44.49 24.86
N ILE A 101 20.93 43.29 24.55
CA ILE A 101 22.29 42.88 24.88
C ILE A 101 23.09 42.74 23.60
N LEU A 102 24.12 43.57 23.46
CA LEU A 102 25.00 43.55 22.30
C LEU A 102 26.47 43.48 22.71
N ARG A 103 27.25 42.79 21.90
CA ARG A 103 28.71 42.92 21.94
C ARG A 103 29.14 44.06 21.04
N THR A 104 29.89 45.01 21.60
CA THR A 104 30.44 46.13 20.82
C THR A 104 31.49 45.66 19.80
N ILE A 105 31.52 46.32 18.65
CA ILE A 105 32.59 46.17 17.66
C ILE A 105 33.78 47.11 17.92
N ASN A 106 33.63 48.04 18.87
CA ASN A 106 34.67 49.01 19.20
C ASN A 106 35.69 48.41 20.19
N PRO A 107 36.93 48.14 19.77
CA PRO A 107 37.95 47.53 20.63
C PRO A 107 38.31 48.37 21.86
N SER A 108 38.01 49.68 21.84
CA SER A 108 38.25 50.57 22.98
C SER A 108 37.28 50.35 24.15
N VAL A 109 36.17 49.63 23.94
CA VAL A 109 35.23 49.28 25.01
C VAL A 109 35.70 47.97 25.66
N THR A 110 36.43 48.12 26.76
CA THR A 110 37.04 47.01 27.52
C THR A 110 36.23 46.58 28.74
N PHE A 111 35.18 47.34 29.10
CA PHE A 111 34.31 47.07 30.24
C PHE A 111 32.86 46.99 29.78
N PRO A 112 32.05 46.07 30.35
CA PRO A 112 30.63 46.06 30.10
C PRO A 112 29.96 47.33 30.66
N THR A 113 28.95 47.84 29.96
CA THR A 113 28.10 48.94 30.42
C THR A 113 26.65 48.52 30.41
N ILE A 114 25.90 48.89 31.45
CA ILE A 114 24.47 48.62 31.58
C ILE A 114 23.76 49.96 31.78
N GLN A 115 22.89 50.30 30.85
CA GLN A 115 21.98 51.43 30.98
C GLN A 115 20.60 50.90 31.32
N VAL A 116 20.03 51.38 32.43
CA VAL A 116 18.68 51.03 32.87
C VAL A 116 17.85 52.30 32.95
N ALA A 117 16.74 52.33 32.22
CA ALA A 117 15.75 53.39 32.27
C ALA A 117 14.40 52.84 32.71
N VAL A 118 13.81 53.41 33.76
CA VAL A 118 12.50 52.99 34.29
C VAL A 118 11.53 54.17 34.22
N TYR A 119 10.40 53.98 33.55
CA TYR A 119 9.33 54.97 33.40
C TYR A 119 8.08 54.49 34.13
N TYR A 120 7.48 55.34 34.96
CA TYR A 120 6.30 54.99 35.74
C TYR A 120 5.20 56.04 35.63
N SER A 121 3.94 55.61 35.66
CA SER A 121 2.77 56.49 35.78
C SER A 121 2.68 57.08 37.20
N GLY A 122 2.13 58.29 37.35
CA GLY A 122 2.08 59.01 38.64
C GLY A 122 1.40 58.29 39.82
N ASN A 123 0.64 57.23 39.55
CA ASN A 123 -0.03 56.41 40.57
C ASN A 123 0.81 55.22 41.07
N ILE A 124 2.08 55.10 40.67
CA ILE A 124 3.04 54.12 41.19
C ILE A 124 4.00 54.84 42.14
N TYR A 125 4.19 54.30 43.35
CA TYR A 125 5.14 54.88 44.31
C TYR A 125 6.58 54.53 43.92
N PRO A 126 7.47 55.53 43.77
CA PRO A 126 8.87 55.29 43.40
C PRO A 126 9.63 54.41 44.41
N SER A 127 9.21 54.39 45.67
CA SER A 127 9.79 53.55 46.74
C SER A 127 9.60 52.05 46.53
N ASP A 128 8.63 51.66 45.69
CA ASP A 128 8.37 50.26 45.36
C ASP A 128 9.29 49.77 44.22
N ILE A 129 10.04 50.68 43.60
CA ILE A 129 11.06 50.39 42.60
C ILE A 129 12.41 50.49 43.31
N ARG A 130 13.21 49.44 43.25
CA ARG A 130 14.59 49.46 43.78
C ARG A 130 15.50 48.61 42.92
N ASN A 131 16.76 49.01 42.84
CA ASN A 131 17.79 48.31 42.09
C ASN A 131 18.82 47.72 43.08
N THR A 132 19.19 46.46 42.90
CA THR A 132 20.23 45.79 43.68
C THR A 132 21.31 45.28 42.75
N ILE A 133 22.55 45.59 43.10
CA ILE A 133 23.74 45.18 42.36
C ILE A 133 24.62 44.39 43.32
N ASN A 134 24.83 43.11 43.02
CA ASN A 134 25.69 42.23 43.82
C ASN A 134 26.77 41.60 42.93
N ASN A 135 27.93 41.33 43.52
CA ASN A 135 28.98 40.52 42.92
C ASN A 135 29.08 39.22 43.72
N ASP A 136 28.76 38.10 43.09
CA ASP A 136 28.96 36.78 43.69
C ASP A 136 29.82 35.93 42.74
N THR A 137 30.91 35.37 43.27
CA THR A 137 31.81 34.45 42.56
C THR A 137 32.26 34.88 41.15
N GLY A 138 32.36 36.19 40.88
CA GLY A 138 32.75 36.70 39.56
C GLY A 138 31.60 36.74 38.54
N THR A 139 30.36 36.69 38.99
CA THR A 139 29.15 36.99 38.20
C THR A 139 28.58 38.31 38.68
N TYR A 140 28.27 39.18 37.71
CA TYR A 140 27.59 40.44 37.99
C TYR A 140 26.08 40.21 38.06
N HIS A 141 25.47 40.42 39.22
CA HIS A 141 24.02 40.29 39.40
C HIS A 141 23.35 41.68 39.43
N HIS A 142 22.42 41.89 38.51
CA HIS A 142 21.57 43.08 38.41
C HIS A 142 20.12 42.68 38.65
N THR A 143 19.55 43.11 39.77
CA THR A 143 18.15 42.81 40.10
C THR A 143 17.35 44.11 40.20
N LEU A 144 16.35 44.27 39.32
CA LEU A 144 15.35 45.32 39.47
C LEU A 144 14.13 44.75 40.19
N PHE A 145 13.79 45.35 41.32
CA PHE A 145 12.55 45.08 42.03
C PHE A 145 11.51 46.13 41.64
N THR A 146 10.29 45.67 41.37
CA THR A 146 9.13 46.51 41.05
C THR A 146 7.93 46.06 41.90
N PRO A 147 6.81 46.82 41.93
CA PRO A 147 5.61 46.39 42.64
C PRO A 147 5.16 45.00 42.20
N THR A 148 4.77 44.14 43.15
CA THR A 148 4.29 42.78 42.85
C THR A 148 3.05 42.77 41.95
N TYR A 149 2.21 43.81 42.06
CA TYR A 149 0.98 43.96 41.29
C TYR A 149 0.88 45.38 40.73
N ILE A 150 0.48 45.48 39.46
CA ILE A 150 0.22 46.75 38.78
C ILE A 150 -1.24 46.73 38.30
N GLN A 151 -2.00 47.78 38.64
CA GLN A 151 -3.37 47.94 38.18
C GLN A 151 -3.42 48.20 36.66
N PRO A 152 -4.51 47.84 35.96
CA PRO A 152 -4.64 48.12 34.53
C PRO A 152 -4.46 49.60 34.13
N SER A 153 -4.75 50.53 35.05
CA SER A 153 -4.57 51.99 34.89
C SER A 153 -3.14 52.47 35.14
N GLN A 154 -2.29 51.65 35.76
CA GLN A 154 -0.90 51.96 36.06
C GLN A 154 -0.01 51.45 34.91
N ARG A 155 1.04 52.22 34.59
CA ARG A 155 2.03 51.87 33.57
C ARG A 155 3.43 51.91 34.18
N LEU A 156 4.18 50.82 34.02
CA LEU A 156 5.59 50.71 34.39
C LEU A 156 6.37 50.09 33.24
N THR A 157 7.31 50.85 32.67
CA THR A 157 8.12 50.44 31.54
C THR A 157 9.60 50.40 31.90
N VAL A 158 10.29 49.32 31.54
CA VAL A 158 11.72 49.15 31.84
C VAL A 158 12.51 48.88 30.58
N CYS A 159 13.57 49.66 30.36
CA CYS A 159 14.49 49.50 29.23
C CYS A 159 15.90 49.24 29.74
N TRP A 160 16.46 48.07 29.41
CA TRP A 160 17.86 47.71 29.63
C TRP A 160 18.62 47.76 28.30
N THR A 161 19.76 48.46 28.29
CA THR A 161 20.75 48.35 27.22
C THR A 161 22.07 47.92 27.81
N VAL A 162 22.50 46.71 27.45
CA VAL A 162 23.73 46.09 27.91
C VAL A 162 24.71 46.04 26.74
N VAL A 163 25.83 46.75 26.88
CA VAL A 163 26.92 46.73 25.90
C VAL A 163 28.08 45.97 26.52
N LEU A 164 28.34 44.77 25.99
CA LEU A 164 29.44 43.92 26.40
C LEU A 164 30.74 44.33 25.68
N PRO A 165 31.90 44.15 26.33
CA PRO A 165 33.18 44.60 25.79
C PRO A 165 33.55 43.86 24.50
N TYR A 166 34.43 44.48 23.70
CA TYR A 166 34.85 43.91 22.42
C TYR A 166 35.45 42.52 22.58
N ALA A 167 36.21 42.29 23.65
CA ALA A 167 36.69 40.97 24.04
C ALA A 167 36.35 40.74 25.52
N TRP A 168 35.62 39.67 25.80
CA TRP A 168 35.34 39.24 27.16
C TRP A 168 36.05 37.92 27.42
N ALA A 169 37.27 38.01 27.97
CA ALA A 169 38.05 36.82 28.28
C ALA A 169 37.29 35.98 29.32
N ARG A 170 37.03 34.70 29.00
CA ARG A 170 36.35 33.73 29.88
C ARG A 170 34.90 34.11 30.24
N ALA A 171 34.12 34.61 29.28
CA ALA A 171 32.67 34.75 29.44
C ALA A 171 32.03 33.37 29.71
N LYS A 172 31.78 33.07 30.98
CA LYS A 172 31.21 31.81 31.48
C LYS A 172 29.70 31.79 31.34
N MET A 173 28.99 32.76 31.90
CA MET A 173 27.54 32.65 32.05
C MET A 173 26.81 33.95 31.69
N LEU A 174 25.74 33.82 30.91
CA LEU A 174 24.71 34.85 30.76
C LEU A 174 23.40 34.31 31.33
N LYS A 175 22.80 35.00 32.29
CA LYS A 175 21.48 34.69 32.82
C LYS A 175 20.58 35.92 32.69
N ILE A 176 19.40 35.72 32.13
CA ILE A 176 18.36 36.75 31.99
C ILE A 176 17.05 36.11 32.43
N ASN A 177 16.37 36.73 33.37
CA ASN A 177 15.09 36.24 33.87
C ASN A 177 14.17 37.42 34.11
N VAL A 178 13.32 37.66 33.13
CA VAL A 178 12.44 38.82 33.09
C VAL A 178 11.01 38.44 32.74
N GLN A 179 10.12 39.41 32.79
CA GLN A 179 8.71 39.23 32.46
C GLN A 179 8.20 40.46 31.75
N ASN A 180 7.22 40.27 30.87
CA ASN A 180 6.66 41.28 29.98
C ASN A 180 7.74 42.10 29.25
N SER A 181 8.94 41.53 29.07
CA SER A 181 10.12 42.20 28.53
C SER A 181 10.65 41.49 27.31
N ARG A 182 10.72 42.21 26.18
CA ARG A 182 11.38 41.71 24.97
C ARG A 182 12.89 41.61 25.22
N VAL A 183 13.53 40.55 24.75
CA VAL A 183 14.97 40.32 24.90
C VAL A 183 15.63 40.18 23.54
N ASP A 184 16.47 41.14 23.18
CA ASP A 184 17.23 41.14 21.92
C ASP A 184 18.71 40.83 22.21
N ILE A 185 19.25 39.84 21.51
CA ILE A 185 20.62 39.34 21.69
C ILE A 185 21.41 39.49 20.39
N VAL A 186 22.50 40.25 20.44
CA VAL A 186 23.29 40.59 19.26
C VAL A 186 24.77 40.21 19.43
N ARG A 187 25.17 39.14 18.73
CA ARG A 187 26.56 38.67 18.56
C ARG A 187 27.28 38.34 19.87
N LEU A 188 26.67 37.48 20.67
CA LEU A 188 27.19 37.08 21.98
C LEU A 188 27.95 35.75 21.94
N SER A 189 28.93 35.61 22.85
CA SER A 189 29.69 34.37 23.05
C SER A 189 29.89 34.11 24.55
N PHE A 190 29.40 32.97 25.04
CA PHE A 190 29.51 32.53 26.44
C PHE A 190 29.86 31.03 26.53
N GLN A 191 30.14 30.49 27.71
CA GLN A 191 30.11 29.03 27.91
C GLN A 191 28.67 28.56 28.10
N GLU A 192 27.87 29.31 28.85
CA GLU A 192 26.48 29.03 29.17
C GLU A 192 25.61 30.28 29.00
N ALA A 193 24.40 30.12 28.47
CA ALA A 193 23.42 31.19 28.34
C ALA A 193 22.01 30.69 28.71
N TRP A 194 21.41 31.28 29.74
CA TRP A 194 20.07 30.95 30.25
C TRP A 194 19.17 32.19 30.16
N ILE A 195 18.16 32.13 29.31
CA ILE A 195 17.30 33.28 29.02
C ILE A 195 15.86 32.86 29.24
N ASN A 196 15.18 33.53 30.15
CA ASN A 196 13.79 33.30 30.52
C ASN A 196 12.98 34.59 30.37
N THR A 197 11.83 34.51 29.71
CA THR A 197 10.85 35.59 29.67
C THR A 197 9.42 35.07 29.69
N THR A 198 8.48 35.94 30.08
CA THR A 198 7.03 35.66 30.01
C THR A 198 6.32 36.80 29.31
N ASN A 199 5.33 36.48 28.48
CA ASN A 199 4.48 37.38 27.69
C ASN A 199 5.23 38.37 26.76
N ALA A 200 6.51 38.10 26.44
CA ALA A 200 7.30 38.93 25.54
C ALA A 200 8.36 38.12 24.78
N GLU A 201 8.82 38.65 23.65
CA GLU A 201 9.66 37.95 22.68
C GLU A 201 11.13 37.80 23.12
N ILE A 202 11.78 36.70 22.73
CA ILE A 202 13.23 36.56 22.68
C ILE A 202 13.67 36.57 21.21
N GLU A 203 14.41 37.60 20.80
CA GLU A 203 15.03 37.69 19.47
C GLU A 203 16.55 37.51 19.55
N ILE A 204 17.09 36.56 18.80
CA ILE A 204 18.50 36.19 18.82
C ILE A 204 19.13 36.45 17.46
N LEU A 205 19.76 37.61 17.28
CA LEU A 205 20.50 37.94 16.06
C LEU A 205 21.86 37.21 15.99
N GLY A 206 22.36 36.69 17.11
CA GLY A 206 23.46 35.74 17.15
C GLY A 206 23.95 35.43 18.56
N LEU A 207 23.83 34.17 18.97
CA LEU A 207 24.33 33.68 20.26
C LEU A 207 25.17 32.42 20.04
N THR A 208 26.41 32.41 20.52
CA THR A 208 27.26 31.23 20.56
C THR A 208 27.53 30.82 22.02
N ALA A 209 27.25 29.58 22.38
CA ALA A 209 27.64 29.05 23.69
C ALA A 209 27.92 27.56 23.66
N ALA A 210 28.53 27.00 24.72
CA ALA A 210 28.57 25.54 24.86
C ALA A 210 27.17 24.99 25.15
N SER A 211 26.47 25.61 26.11
CA SER A 211 25.10 25.24 26.47
C SER A 211 24.17 26.46 26.45
N VAL A 212 23.01 26.31 25.81
CA VAL A 212 21.99 27.37 25.73
C VAL A 212 20.66 26.84 26.26
N ARG A 213 20.04 27.58 27.19
CA ARG A 213 18.68 27.34 27.68
C ARG A 213 17.80 28.55 27.41
N LEU A 214 16.72 28.35 26.66
CA LEU A 214 15.73 29.37 26.35
C LEU A 214 14.38 28.96 26.94
N GLU A 215 13.74 29.84 27.69
CA GLU A 215 12.43 29.61 28.29
C GLU A 215 11.49 30.79 27.99
N ALA A 216 10.32 30.49 27.46
CA ALA A 216 9.32 31.48 27.10
C ALA A 216 7.90 30.98 27.41
N LYS A 217 7.04 31.87 27.89
CA LYS A 217 5.61 31.61 28.09
C LYS A 217 4.77 32.70 27.44
N ASN A 218 3.75 32.30 26.67
CA ASN A 218 2.85 33.17 25.92
C ASN A 218 3.59 34.21 25.05
N SER A 219 4.64 33.79 24.34
CA SER A 219 5.44 34.70 23.52
C SER A 219 6.08 34.03 22.30
N GLN A 220 7.23 34.52 21.85
CA GLN A 220 7.96 34.00 20.70
C GLN A 220 9.45 33.91 21.03
N ILE A 221 10.10 32.85 20.55
CA ILE A 221 11.55 32.69 20.54
C ILE A 221 11.97 32.59 19.07
N GLN A 222 12.80 33.50 18.59
CA GLN A 222 13.30 33.44 17.22
C GLN A 222 14.75 33.85 17.06
N GLY A 223 15.42 33.31 16.04
CA GLY A 223 16.78 33.74 15.66
C GLY A 223 17.81 32.63 15.45
N ASN A 224 19.09 33.00 15.55
CA ASN A 224 20.25 32.16 15.26
C ASN A 224 21.04 31.82 16.52
N VAL A 225 21.15 30.53 16.83
CA VAL A 225 21.87 30.02 18.01
C VAL A 225 22.93 29.01 17.57
N ILE A 226 24.14 29.09 18.10
CA ILE A 226 25.20 28.11 17.92
C ILE A 226 25.50 27.53 19.30
N ALA A 227 24.93 26.36 19.59
CA ALA A 227 25.28 25.57 20.77
C ALA A 227 26.38 24.56 20.42
N ASN A 228 27.48 24.53 21.17
CA ASN A 228 28.57 23.58 20.92
C ASN A 228 28.34 22.21 21.54
N HIS A 229 27.50 22.13 22.57
CA HIS A 229 27.18 20.90 23.28
C HIS A 229 25.65 20.69 23.32
N GLU A 230 24.89 21.59 23.95
CA GLU A 230 23.44 21.42 24.14
C GLU A 230 22.63 22.70 23.91
N LEU A 231 21.49 22.57 23.22
CA LEU A 231 20.44 23.60 23.15
C LEU A 231 19.15 23.04 23.75
N THR A 232 18.63 23.66 24.81
CA THR A 232 17.33 23.35 25.41
C THR A 232 16.38 24.54 25.28
N VAL A 233 15.19 24.29 24.73
CA VAL A 233 14.14 25.29 24.55
C VAL A 233 12.86 24.82 25.22
N GLN A 234 12.27 25.64 26.08
CA GLN A 234 10.99 25.39 26.74
C GLN A 234 10.02 26.53 26.42
N ALA A 235 8.93 26.22 25.72
CA ALA A 235 8.02 27.19 25.13
C ALA A 235 6.56 26.85 25.47
N TYR A 236 5.96 27.62 26.38
CA TYR A 236 4.55 27.43 26.76
C TYR A 236 3.68 28.38 25.94
N ASN A 237 2.77 27.85 25.10
CA ASN A 237 1.94 28.66 24.19
C ASN A 237 2.76 29.68 23.36
N SER A 238 3.95 29.30 22.90
CA SER A 238 4.90 30.23 22.29
C SER A 238 5.41 29.72 20.94
N LEU A 239 5.54 30.61 19.95
CA LEU A 239 6.18 30.28 18.67
C LEU A 239 7.68 30.10 18.90
N VAL A 240 8.25 29.01 18.39
CA VAL A 240 9.70 28.80 18.31
C VAL A 240 10.10 28.82 16.84
N ASN A 241 11.00 29.71 16.45
CA ASN A 241 11.55 29.80 15.09
C ASN A 241 13.08 29.96 15.14
N LEU A 242 13.79 28.84 15.28
CA LEU A 242 15.23 28.87 15.54
C LEU A 242 16.05 28.23 14.43
N VAL A 243 17.24 28.78 14.21
CA VAL A 243 18.27 28.20 13.35
C VAL A 243 19.48 27.85 14.23
N SER A 244 19.77 26.56 14.35
CA SER A 244 20.95 26.02 15.01
C SER A 244 21.75 25.14 14.06
N ARG A 245 22.96 25.58 13.69
CA ARG A 245 23.77 24.99 12.62
C ARG A 245 25.10 24.44 13.11
N ASN A 246 25.09 23.54 14.09
CA ASN A 246 26.32 22.94 14.58
C ASN A 246 26.29 21.40 14.56
N PRO A 247 26.93 20.75 13.57
CA PRO A 247 26.90 19.29 13.46
C PRO A 247 27.61 18.59 14.62
N THR A 248 28.47 19.29 15.36
CA THR A 248 29.16 18.71 16.52
C THR A 248 28.36 18.81 17.81
N ALA A 249 27.26 19.58 17.83
CA ALA A 249 26.39 19.68 18.99
C ALA A 249 25.86 18.28 19.34
N GLU A 250 25.92 17.90 20.61
CA GLU A 250 25.48 16.58 21.05
C GLU A 250 23.96 16.46 21.00
N LYS A 251 23.25 17.53 21.36
CA LYS A 251 21.81 17.46 21.56
C LYS A 251 21.10 18.81 21.37
N ILE A 252 19.95 18.76 20.71
CA ILE A 252 18.97 19.84 20.66
C ILE A 252 17.64 19.31 21.19
N VAL A 253 17.07 19.99 22.18
CA VAL A 253 15.77 19.66 22.78
C VAL A 253 14.84 20.88 22.68
N VAL A 254 13.70 20.72 22.01
CA VAL A 254 12.66 21.74 21.94
C VAL A 254 11.37 21.17 22.52
N ARG A 255 10.89 21.76 23.62
CA ARG A 255 9.63 21.41 24.27
C ARG A 255 8.67 22.56 24.15
N ALA A 256 7.55 22.34 23.46
CA ALA A 256 6.44 23.26 23.36
C ALA A 256 5.16 22.66 23.93
N THR A 257 4.15 23.47 24.27
CA THR A 257 2.81 22.96 24.60
C THR A 257 1.84 23.14 23.44
N ASN A 258 1.39 24.36 23.21
CA ASN A 258 0.44 24.70 22.13
C ASN A 258 1.08 25.58 21.04
N GLY A 259 2.37 25.89 21.18
CA GLY A 259 3.09 26.77 20.27
C GLY A 259 3.65 26.04 19.06
N THR A 260 3.69 26.73 17.92
CA THR A 260 4.28 26.23 16.68
C THR A 260 5.80 26.16 16.80
N VAL A 261 6.42 25.09 16.30
CA VAL A 261 7.86 24.89 16.23
C VAL A 261 8.30 24.89 14.77
N LEU A 262 9.05 25.91 14.40
CA LEU A 262 9.69 26.12 13.10
C LEU A 262 11.20 26.17 13.30
N GLY A 263 11.95 25.82 12.27
CA GLY A 263 13.39 26.05 12.31
C GLY A 263 14.25 25.12 11.48
N LYS A 264 15.56 25.29 11.65
CA LYS A 264 16.60 24.42 11.08
C LYS A 264 17.53 23.97 12.19
N TYR A 265 17.68 22.66 12.36
CA TYR A 265 18.45 22.04 13.44
C TYR A 265 19.49 21.09 12.87
N LEU A 266 20.75 21.29 13.24
CA LEU A 266 21.88 20.43 12.91
C LEU A 266 22.58 20.09 14.23
N ALA A 267 22.62 18.81 14.58
CA ALA A 267 23.24 18.24 15.80
C ALA A 267 23.36 16.72 15.68
N LYS A 268 24.00 16.03 16.62
CA LYS A 268 23.96 14.56 16.69
C LYS A 268 22.56 14.04 17.02
N ASN A 269 21.86 14.69 17.95
CA ASN A 269 20.51 14.30 18.37
C ASN A 269 19.57 15.50 18.36
N VAL A 270 18.38 15.36 17.75
CA VAL A 270 17.33 16.38 17.77
C VAL A 270 16.05 15.79 18.35
N MET A 271 15.52 16.39 19.41
CA MET A 271 14.27 16.01 20.04
C MET A 271 13.31 17.20 20.06
N VAL A 272 12.12 17.03 19.49
CA VAL A 272 11.05 18.02 19.51
C VAL A 272 9.80 17.41 20.13
N GLU A 273 9.24 18.04 21.15
CA GLU A 273 8.04 17.59 21.84
C GLU A 273 7.02 18.73 21.86
N THR A 274 5.80 18.48 21.42
CA THR A 274 4.67 19.42 21.53
C THR A 274 3.36 18.70 21.82
N VAL A 275 2.34 19.44 22.27
CA VAL A 275 1.01 18.88 22.57
C VAL A 275 0.03 19.20 21.45
N ARG A 276 -0.11 20.47 21.06
CA ARG A 276 -1.09 20.91 20.05
C ARG A 276 -0.53 21.79 18.95
N GLY A 277 0.71 22.26 19.11
CA GLY A 277 1.34 23.14 18.13
C GLY A 277 1.74 22.40 16.86
N GLN A 278 1.83 23.10 15.73
CA GLN A 278 2.41 22.54 14.51
C GLN A 278 3.94 22.39 14.68
N VAL A 279 4.50 21.28 14.21
CA VAL A 279 5.95 21.13 14.03
C VAL A 279 6.25 21.15 12.53
N SER A 280 7.09 22.06 12.08
CA SER A 280 7.56 22.14 10.69
C SER A 280 9.03 22.52 10.64
N ILE A 281 9.92 21.52 10.63
CA ILE A 281 11.35 21.74 10.86
C ILE A 281 12.22 21.14 9.74
N GLN A 282 13.43 21.66 9.56
CA GLN A 282 14.48 21.00 8.81
C GLN A 282 15.50 20.44 9.80
N ALA A 283 15.66 19.12 9.87
CA ALA A 283 16.58 18.48 10.82
C ALA A 283 17.62 17.64 10.09
N GLU A 284 18.89 17.82 10.44
CA GLU A 284 20.00 16.96 10.03
C GLU A 284 20.71 16.42 11.27
N ALA A 285 20.63 15.11 11.51
CA ALA A 285 21.17 14.50 12.74
C ALA A 285 21.52 13.02 12.61
N GLU A 286 22.17 12.44 13.62
CA GLU A 286 22.24 10.98 13.74
C GLU A 286 20.86 10.42 14.09
N GLU A 287 20.20 11.01 15.08
CA GLU A 287 18.87 10.61 15.55
C GLU A 287 17.93 11.81 15.66
N VAL A 288 16.70 11.65 15.19
CA VAL A 288 15.63 12.65 15.33
C VAL A 288 14.38 12.01 15.93
N THR A 289 13.85 12.62 16.98
CA THR A 289 12.57 12.24 17.59
C THR A 289 11.64 13.45 17.63
N VAL A 290 10.45 13.32 17.05
CA VAL A 290 9.38 14.33 17.13
C VAL A 290 8.14 13.69 17.72
N ASN A 291 7.69 14.20 18.87
CA ASN A 291 6.46 13.79 19.53
C ASN A 291 5.47 14.96 19.52
N ASN A 292 4.29 14.76 18.94
CA ASN A 292 3.24 15.78 18.89
C ASN A 292 1.87 15.18 19.20
N THR A 293 1.23 15.47 20.33
CA THR A 293 -0.03 14.80 20.68
C THR A 293 -1.13 15.04 19.63
N ASP A 294 -1.46 16.28 19.30
CA ASP A 294 -2.62 16.66 18.49
C ASP A 294 -2.29 17.53 17.28
N GLY A 295 -1.08 18.11 17.22
CA GLY A 295 -0.67 18.99 16.14
C GLY A 295 -0.02 18.24 14.97
N PRO A 296 -0.01 18.84 13.76
CA PRO A 296 0.64 18.25 12.60
C PRO A 296 2.18 18.26 12.76
N ILE A 297 2.82 17.28 12.13
CA ILE A 297 4.26 17.15 11.98
C ILE A 297 4.58 17.24 10.48
N GLY A 298 5.42 18.19 10.11
CA GLY A 298 5.92 18.34 8.76
C GLY A 298 7.37 18.76 8.69
N GLY A 299 7.88 18.89 7.47
CA GLY A 299 9.22 19.38 7.18
C GLY A 299 10.12 18.34 6.51
N SER A 300 11.43 18.57 6.59
CA SER A 300 12.44 17.76 5.89
C SER A 300 13.46 17.19 6.87
N TYR A 301 13.65 15.87 6.85
CA TYR A 301 14.50 15.17 7.79
C TYR A 301 15.60 14.44 7.05
N ARG A 302 16.84 14.73 7.43
CA ARG A 302 18.03 13.98 7.02
C ARG A 302 18.55 13.30 8.27
N VAL A 303 18.54 11.97 8.32
CA VAL A 303 19.05 11.23 9.48
C VAL A 303 20.11 10.20 9.12
N ALA A 304 21.06 9.94 10.01
CA ALA A 304 22.08 8.91 9.80
C ALA A 304 21.70 7.53 10.38
N LYS A 305 20.97 7.50 11.51
CA LYS A 305 20.59 6.27 12.24
C LYS A 305 19.09 6.09 12.35
N ALA A 306 18.37 7.03 12.97
CA ALA A 306 16.96 6.84 13.30
C ALA A 306 16.12 8.10 13.16
N LEU A 307 14.90 7.95 12.62
CA LEU A 307 13.86 8.97 12.63
C LEU A 307 12.60 8.39 13.26
N THR A 308 12.15 9.00 14.37
CA THR A 308 10.89 8.67 15.03
C THR A 308 9.96 9.87 15.00
N LEU A 309 8.83 9.77 14.30
CA LEU A 309 7.77 10.77 14.31
C LEU A 309 6.51 10.15 14.90
N LYS A 310 5.98 10.75 15.98
CA LYS A 310 4.82 10.25 16.69
C LYS A 310 3.79 11.34 16.90
N THR A 311 2.54 11.06 16.53
CA THR A 311 1.39 11.89 16.86
C THR A 311 0.15 11.08 17.19
N THR A 312 -0.87 11.68 17.80
CA THR A 312 -2.17 11.02 18.04
C THR A 312 -3.16 11.44 16.97
N ASN A 313 -3.35 12.75 16.79
CA ASN A 313 -4.39 13.30 15.92
C ASN A 313 -3.85 14.20 14.80
N GLY A 314 -2.54 14.47 14.75
CA GLY A 314 -1.94 15.34 13.75
C GLY A 314 -1.56 14.63 12.45
N LEU A 315 -1.70 15.35 11.34
CA LEU A 315 -1.13 14.94 10.04
C LEU A 315 0.40 14.75 10.17
N VAL A 316 0.93 13.69 9.58
CA VAL A 316 2.38 13.55 9.34
C VAL A 316 2.63 13.72 7.85
N ASP A 317 3.25 14.84 7.45
CA ASP A 317 3.56 15.16 6.04
C ASP A 317 5.04 15.55 5.89
N VAL A 318 5.88 14.58 5.56
CA VAL A 318 7.34 14.74 5.66
C VAL A 318 8.08 14.24 4.43
N ASP A 319 9.16 14.95 4.12
CA ASP A 319 10.23 14.49 3.25
C ASP A 319 11.36 13.93 4.13
N ALA A 320 11.60 12.62 4.05
CA ALA A 320 12.55 11.94 4.91
C ALA A 320 13.59 11.18 4.09
N GLY A 321 14.84 11.60 4.21
CA GLY A 321 16.00 10.93 3.63
C GLY A 321 16.92 10.37 4.71
N ILE A 322 17.42 9.15 4.51
CA ILE A 322 18.47 8.57 5.34
C ILE A 322 19.79 8.62 4.57
N PHE A 323 20.82 9.24 5.15
CA PHE A 323 22.11 9.46 4.47
C PHE A 323 23.28 8.83 5.24
N GLY A 324 24.39 8.60 4.54
CA GLY A 324 25.66 8.18 5.13
C GLY A 324 25.91 6.67 5.11
N SER A 325 27.18 6.26 5.10
CA SER A 325 27.64 4.86 4.99
C SER A 325 27.66 4.09 6.32
N TYR A 326 26.85 4.50 7.31
CA TYR A 326 26.87 3.89 8.64
C TYR A 326 26.32 2.46 8.59
N SER A 327 27.08 1.52 9.13
CA SER A 327 26.82 0.08 9.14
C SER A 327 25.88 -0.39 10.26
N VAL A 328 25.11 0.52 10.87
CA VAL A 328 24.25 0.24 12.03
C VAL A 328 22.84 0.77 11.77
N ALA A 329 21.84 -0.03 12.15
CA ALA A 329 20.44 -0.02 11.72
C ALA A 329 19.81 1.35 11.40
N LYS A 330 19.34 1.47 10.15
CA LYS A 330 18.61 2.63 9.61
C LYS A 330 17.11 2.40 9.69
N THR A 331 16.50 2.87 10.79
CA THR A 331 15.05 2.69 11.05
C THR A 331 14.29 4.00 10.91
N LEU A 332 13.26 4.00 10.06
CA LEU A 332 12.24 5.05 9.98
C LEU A 332 10.98 4.56 10.69
N LYS A 333 10.55 5.25 11.73
CA LYS A 333 9.36 4.90 12.51
C LYS A 333 8.36 6.06 12.53
N LEU A 334 7.18 5.82 11.97
CA LEU A 334 6.11 6.80 11.86
C LEU A 334 4.86 6.25 12.55
N GLU A 335 4.36 6.93 13.58
CA GLU A 335 3.19 6.49 14.34
C GLU A 335 2.14 7.61 14.44
N THR A 336 0.91 7.33 14.02
CA THR A 336 -0.27 8.16 14.27
C THR A 336 -1.46 7.31 14.73
N THR A 337 -2.40 7.90 15.46
CA THR A 337 -3.65 7.21 15.82
C THR A 337 -4.75 7.50 14.80
N ASN A 338 -5.01 8.77 14.49
CA ASN A 338 -6.24 9.15 13.78
C ASN A 338 -6.03 9.95 12.50
N ALA A 339 -4.79 10.21 12.09
CA ALA A 339 -4.52 11.17 11.03
C ALA A 339 -3.87 10.57 9.79
N LEU A 340 -3.93 11.31 8.69
CA LEU A 340 -3.20 10.99 7.47
C LEU A 340 -1.69 10.94 7.74
N VAL A 341 -1.04 9.93 7.16
CA VAL A 341 0.42 9.84 7.02
C VAL A 341 0.71 9.95 5.54
N ASN A 342 1.38 11.03 5.13
CA ASN A 342 1.86 11.24 3.77
C ASN A 342 3.38 11.36 3.80
N VAL A 343 4.07 10.42 3.16
CA VAL A 343 5.53 10.35 3.27
C VAL A 343 6.15 10.17 1.89
N ALA A 344 7.02 11.12 1.54
CA ALA A 344 8.02 10.91 0.52
C ALA A 344 9.29 10.43 1.23
N ALA A 345 9.50 9.11 1.28
CA ALA A 345 10.72 8.52 1.82
C ALA A 345 11.56 7.98 0.67
N GLU A 346 12.38 8.85 0.09
CA GLU A 346 13.45 8.44 -0.82
C GLU A 346 14.64 7.99 0.02
N ALA A 347 14.56 6.75 0.48
CA ALA A 347 15.66 6.14 1.20
C ALA A 347 16.67 5.55 0.19
N GLU A 348 17.95 5.88 0.37
CA GLU A 348 19.04 5.19 -0.33
C GLU A 348 18.97 3.68 -0.02
N GLU A 349 19.57 2.84 -0.88
CA GLU A 349 19.58 1.36 -0.77
C GLU A 349 19.98 0.80 0.61
N THR A 350 20.56 1.64 1.46
CA THR A 350 21.03 1.32 2.79
C THR A 350 19.94 1.29 3.88
N THR A 351 18.71 1.73 3.61
CA THR A 351 17.66 1.75 4.66
C THR A 351 17.16 0.35 4.98
N GLU A 352 17.35 -0.11 6.21
CA GLU A 352 17.03 -1.48 6.61
C GLU A 352 15.53 -1.70 6.85
N LYS A 353 14.86 -0.73 7.48
CA LYS A 353 13.48 -0.91 7.93
C LYS A 353 12.69 0.40 7.98
N ILE A 354 11.51 0.38 7.36
CA ILE A 354 10.48 1.41 7.53
C ILE A 354 9.29 0.79 8.26
N VAL A 355 8.83 1.44 9.33
CA VAL A 355 7.62 1.06 10.08
C VAL A 355 6.65 2.24 10.08
N VAL A 356 5.48 2.05 9.49
CA VAL A 356 4.40 3.03 9.48
C VAL A 356 3.18 2.46 10.19
N ARG A 357 2.68 3.17 11.21
CA ARG A 357 1.51 2.78 11.98
C ARG A 357 0.50 3.92 11.98
N ALA A 358 -0.73 3.65 11.54
CA ALA A 358 -1.83 4.60 11.62
C ALA A 358 -3.10 3.87 12.05
N MET A 359 -3.65 4.04 13.26
CA MET A 359 -4.83 3.24 13.66
C MET A 359 -6.05 3.47 12.74
N ASN A 360 -6.46 4.71 12.54
CA ASN A 360 -7.61 5.10 11.72
C ASN A 360 -7.23 6.00 10.53
N GLY A 361 -5.95 6.30 10.39
CA GLY A 361 -5.41 7.23 9.41
C GLY A 361 -5.17 6.64 8.04
N THR A 362 -5.33 7.44 6.98
CA THR A 362 -4.89 7.04 5.63
C THR A 362 -3.36 7.03 5.57
N ILE A 363 -2.75 6.06 4.89
CA ILE A 363 -1.31 5.98 4.68
C ILE A 363 -1.05 6.09 3.17
N LEU A 364 -0.42 7.19 2.77
CA LEU A 364 0.00 7.48 1.40
C LEU A 364 1.51 7.66 1.36
N GLY A 365 2.14 7.28 0.24
CA GLY A 365 3.53 7.62 0.05
C GLY A 365 4.29 6.76 -0.94
N ARG A 366 5.58 7.12 -1.08
CA ARG A 366 6.58 6.32 -1.79
C ARG A 366 7.62 5.89 -0.78
N TYR A 367 7.88 4.59 -0.72
CA TYR A 367 8.78 3.98 0.25
C TYR A 367 9.80 3.10 -0.47
N ARG A 368 11.08 3.32 -0.15
CA ARG A 368 12.19 2.46 -0.60
C ARG A 368 13.00 2.00 0.60
N ALA A 369 13.10 0.70 0.86
CA ALA A 369 13.87 0.15 1.98
C ALA A 369 14.06 -1.35 1.82
N LYS A 370 14.95 -1.99 2.59
CA LYS A 370 15.06 -3.45 2.62
C LYS A 370 13.76 -4.09 3.12
N ASN A 371 13.20 -3.60 4.22
CA ASN A 371 11.92 -4.08 4.77
C ASN A 371 10.96 -2.93 5.02
N ILE A 372 9.70 -3.08 4.60
CA ILE A 372 8.62 -2.12 4.85
C ILE A 372 7.50 -2.82 5.62
N MET A 373 7.10 -2.26 6.75
CA MET A 373 5.98 -2.73 7.56
C MET A 373 4.97 -1.61 7.74
N VAL A 374 3.74 -1.85 7.30
CA VAL A 374 2.62 -0.91 7.41
C VAL A 374 1.51 -1.55 8.22
N GLU A 375 1.05 -0.88 9.28
CA GLU A 375 -0.02 -1.37 10.15
C GLU A 375 -1.10 -0.30 10.34
N THR A 376 -2.35 -0.68 10.07
CA THR A 376 -3.53 0.17 10.32
C THR A 376 -4.74 -0.67 10.73
N VAL A 377 -5.73 -0.06 11.37
CA VAL A 377 -6.98 -0.73 11.74
C VAL A 377 -8.08 -0.35 10.77
N ARG A 378 -8.29 0.94 10.49
CA ARG A 378 -9.40 1.42 9.64
C ARG A 378 -8.96 2.36 8.52
N GLY A 379 -7.66 2.57 8.38
CA GLY A 379 -7.09 3.49 7.40
C GLY A 379 -7.12 2.93 5.99
N HIS A 380 -7.15 3.81 4.98
CA HIS A 380 -6.85 3.41 3.62
C HIS A 380 -5.32 3.40 3.42
N VAL A 381 -4.77 2.29 2.94
CA VAL A 381 -3.35 2.21 2.56
C VAL A 381 -3.26 2.31 1.05
N ASN A 382 -2.56 3.31 0.52
CA ASN A 382 -2.27 3.42 -0.90
C ASN A 382 -0.83 3.90 -1.11
N ILE A 383 0.07 2.95 -1.36
CA ILE A 383 1.51 3.21 -1.34
C ILE A 383 2.21 2.70 -2.60
N LYS A 384 3.33 3.34 -2.95
CA LYS A 384 4.31 2.77 -3.89
C LYS A 384 5.51 2.26 -3.09
N ALA A 385 5.78 0.96 -3.14
CA ALA A 385 6.83 0.32 -2.33
C ALA A 385 7.88 -0.38 -3.20
N GLU A 386 9.16 -0.11 -2.94
CA GLU A 386 10.33 -0.77 -3.55
C GLU A 386 11.21 -1.38 -2.45
N ALA A 387 11.22 -2.72 -2.29
CA ALA A 387 11.87 -3.36 -1.13
C ALA A 387 12.32 -4.82 -1.34
N GLU A 388 13.11 -5.38 -0.40
CA GLU A 388 13.29 -6.84 -0.34
C GLU A 388 12.04 -7.53 0.22
N GLY A 389 11.40 -6.95 1.24
CA GLY A 389 10.19 -7.48 1.87
C GLY A 389 9.19 -6.39 2.25
N VAL A 390 7.90 -6.66 2.03
CA VAL A 390 6.81 -5.74 2.41
C VAL A 390 5.72 -6.51 3.15
N THR A 391 5.26 -5.96 4.29
CA THR A 391 4.10 -6.47 5.03
C THR A 391 3.13 -5.32 5.29
N VAL A 392 1.88 -5.47 4.83
CA VAL A 392 0.79 -4.54 5.11
C VAL A 392 -0.29 -5.28 5.89
N ASN A 393 -0.57 -4.84 7.10
CA ASN A 393 -1.65 -5.33 7.94
C ASN A 393 -2.70 -4.22 8.11
N ASN A 394 -3.92 -4.45 7.61
CA ASN A 394 -5.03 -3.50 7.71
C ASN A 394 -6.31 -4.19 8.16
N THR A 395 -6.86 -3.94 9.34
CA THR A 395 -8.05 -4.70 9.78
C THR A 395 -9.27 -4.47 8.89
N ASP A 396 -9.68 -3.22 8.66
CA ASP A 396 -10.98 -2.86 8.09
C ASP A 396 -10.89 -1.99 6.83
N GLY A 397 -9.74 -1.35 6.58
CA GLY A 397 -9.58 -0.44 5.46
C GLY A 397 -9.00 -1.09 4.19
N PRO A 398 -9.17 -0.44 3.03
CA PRO A 398 -8.63 -0.93 1.77
C PRO A 398 -7.10 -0.87 1.73
N ILE A 399 -6.51 -1.77 0.95
CA ILE A 399 -5.08 -1.81 0.58
C ILE A 399 -4.98 -1.65 -0.93
N GLY A 400 -4.32 -0.61 -1.39
CA GLY A 400 -4.02 -0.37 -2.78
C GLY A 400 -2.59 0.10 -3.04
N GLY A 401 -2.25 0.25 -4.32
CA GLY A 401 -0.99 0.83 -4.77
C GLY A 401 -0.14 -0.11 -5.62
N SER A 402 1.17 0.17 -5.68
CA SER A 402 2.11 -0.56 -6.53
C SER A 402 3.33 -1.05 -5.74
N TYR A 403 3.62 -2.35 -5.85
CA TYR A 403 4.62 -3.04 -5.06
C TYR A 403 5.66 -3.67 -5.99
N ARG A 404 6.93 -3.25 -5.87
CA ARG A 404 8.08 -3.88 -6.53
C ARG A 404 8.98 -4.46 -5.45
N VAL A 405 8.73 -5.71 -5.12
CA VAL A 405 9.36 -6.41 -4.00
C VAL A 405 10.30 -7.48 -4.54
N VAL A 406 11.46 -7.67 -3.95
CA VAL A 406 12.41 -8.69 -4.43
C VAL A 406 12.02 -10.07 -3.93
N LYS A 407 11.75 -10.22 -2.63
CA LYS A 407 11.48 -11.53 -2.00
C LYS A 407 10.00 -11.72 -1.70
N ALA A 408 9.49 -11.11 -0.63
CA ALA A 408 8.19 -11.48 -0.07
C ALA A 408 7.27 -10.27 0.13
N LEU A 409 6.07 -10.36 -0.43
CA LEU A 409 4.97 -9.41 -0.25
C LEU A 409 3.82 -10.09 0.51
N ALA A 410 3.48 -9.57 1.69
CA ALA A 410 2.35 -10.01 2.49
C ALA A 410 1.32 -8.88 2.66
N LEU A 411 0.10 -9.07 2.17
CA LEU A 411 -1.00 -8.12 2.27
C LEU A 411 -2.15 -8.78 3.04
N LYS A 412 -2.49 -8.26 4.22
CA LYS A 412 -3.51 -8.84 5.08
C LYS A 412 -4.56 -7.83 5.47
N THR A 413 -5.82 -8.20 5.29
CA THR A 413 -6.96 -7.46 5.83
C THR A 413 -8.08 -8.35 6.35
N THR A 414 -9.06 -7.82 7.08
CA THR A 414 -10.27 -8.55 7.46
C THR A 414 -11.42 -8.15 6.53
N ASN A 415 -11.68 -6.84 6.41
CA ASN A 415 -12.84 -6.32 5.66
C ASN A 415 -12.47 -5.47 4.44
N GLY A 416 -11.20 -5.09 4.31
CA GLY A 416 -10.73 -4.20 3.25
C GLY A 416 -10.63 -4.86 1.89
N LEU A 417 -10.95 -4.09 0.84
CA LEU A 417 -10.58 -4.40 -0.54
C LEU A 417 -9.05 -4.44 -0.67
N VAL A 418 -8.50 -5.42 -1.39
CA VAL A 418 -7.12 -5.40 -1.86
C VAL A 418 -7.12 -5.21 -3.37
N ASP A 419 -6.53 -4.13 -3.87
CA ASP A 419 -6.46 -3.81 -5.31
C ASP A 419 -5.06 -3.25 -5.64
N VAL A 420 -4.17 -4.12 -6.15
CA VAL A 420 -2.74 -3.82 -6.23
C VAL A 420 -2.08 -4.28 -7.52
N ASP A 421 -1.06 -3.53 -7.95
CA ASP A 421 -0.09 -3.99 -8.95
C ASP A 421 1.18 -4.47 -8.25
N ALA A 422 1.44 -5.77 -8.24
CA ALA A 422 2.52 -6.38 -7.48
C ALA A 422 3.52 -7.15 -8.36
N LYS A 423 4.82 -6.95 -8.10
CA LYS A 423 5.91 -7.77 -8.59
C LYS A 423 6.73 -8.31 -7.42
N ALA A 424 6.82 -9.64 -7.24
CA ALA A 424 7.62 -10.27 -6.17
C ALA A 424 7.99 -11.74 -6.44
N GLU A 425 8.96 -12.31 -5.73
CA GLU A 425 9.16 -13.77 -5.76
C GLU A 425 7.96 -14.50 -5.13
N ASP A 426 7.57 -14.11 -3.92
CA ASP A 426 6.48 -14.70 -3.15
C ASP A 426 5.44 -13.62 -2.78
N VAL A 427 4.17 -13.91 -3.05
CA VAL A 427 3.04 -13.03 -2.70
C VAL A 427 1.99 -13.81 -1.90
N ASP A 428 1.62 -13.29 -0.73
CA ASP A 428 0.55 -13.80 0.13
C ASP A 428 -0.47 -12.70 0.42
N VAL A 429 -1.66 -12.81 -0.18
CA VAL A 429 -2.78 -11.88 0.03
C VAL A 429 -3.90 -12.59 0.76
N ARG A 430 -4.32 -12.05 1.91
CA ARG A 430 -5.39 -12.62 2.73
C ARG A 430 -6.41 -11.58 3.15
N THR A 431 -7.67 -11.94 3.01
CA THR A 431 -8.82 -11.15 3.48
C THR A 431 -9.93 -12.07 3.99
N THR A 432 -10.86 -11.57 4.79
CA THR A 432 -12.02 -12.37 5.23
C THR A 432 -13.24 -12.00 4.36
N ASN A 433 -13.54 -10.71 4.25
CA ASN A 433 -14.75 -10.19 3.64
C ASN A 433 -14.49 -9.21 2.47
N GLY A 434 -13.25 -8.78 2.27
CA GLY A 434 -12.92 -7.87 1.17
C GLY A 434 -12.52 -8.62 -0.09
N GLY A 435 -12.75 -8.00 -1.26
CA GLY A 435 -12.33 -8.59 -2.54
C GLY A 435 -10.83 -8.47 -2.78
N ILE A 436 -10.31 -9.30 -3.70
CA ILE A 436 -8.92 -9.26 -4.15
C ILE A 436 -8.89 -9.00 -5.65
N PHE A 437 -8.22 -7.92 -6.06
CA PHE A 437 -8.11 -7.43 -7.43
C PHE A 437 -6.67 -7.01 -7.75
N GLY A 438 -6.43 -6.84 -9.05
CA GLY A 438 -5.20 -6.25 -9.57
C GLY A 438 -4.35 -7.22 -10.39
N SER A 439 -3.09 -6.84 -10.58
CA SER A 439 -2.13 -7.57 -11.42
C SER A 439 -0.96 -8.07 -10.59
N TYR A 440 -0.66 -9.36 -10.71
CA TYR A 440 0.40 -10.03 -9.95
C TYR A 440 1.41 -10.65 -10.92
N ASN A 441 2.62 -10.10 -10.94
CA ASN A 441 3.78 -10.69 -11.60
C ASN A 441 4.64 -11.38 -10.53
N VAL A 442 4.49 -12.70 -10.43
CA VAL A 442 5.22 -13.50 -9.43
C VAL A 442 6.31 -14.34 -10.07
N ALA A 443 7.36 -14.68 -9.31
CA ALA A 443 8.43 -15.57 -9.79
C ALA A 443 8.41 -16.98 -9.18
N LYS A 444 7.84 -17.16 -7.97
CA LYS A 444 7.77 -18.47 -7.28
C LYS A 444 6.34 -18.82 -6.88
N THR A 445 5.79 -18.11 -5.89
CA THR A 445 4.49 -18.45 -5.30
C THR A 445 3.53 -17.26 -5.25
N LEU A 446 2.28 -17.51 -5.65
CA LEU A 446 1.16 -16.60 -5.43
C LEU A 446 0.09 -17.31 -4.60
N LYS A 447 -0.27 -16.72 -3.47
CA LYS A 447 -1.30 -17.22 -2.58
C LYS A 447 -2.35 -16.13 -2.35
N LEU A 448 -3.59 -16.40 -2.76
CA LEU A 448 -4.73 -15.50 -2.60
C LEU A 448 -5.81 -16.21 -1.78
N GLU A 449 -6.18 -15.67 -0.62
CA GLU A 449 -7.20 -16.25 0.26
C GLU A 449 -8.27 -15.23 0.66
N THR A 450 -9.54 -15.57 0.44
CA THR A 450 -10.71 -14.84 0.97
C THR A 450 -11.78 -15.80 1.49
N THR A 451 -12.62 -15.37 2.44
CA THR A 451 -13.75 -16.20 2.91
C THR A 451 -15.01 -15.90 2.10
N ASN A 452 -15.37 -14.62 1.93
CA ASN A 452 -16.71 -14.26 1.46
C ASN A 452 -16.75 -13.41 0.18
N ALA A 453 -15.60 -13.03 -0.38
CA ALA A 453 -15.56 -12.01 -1.43
C ALA A 453 -15.04 -12.51 -2.77
N LEU A 454 -15.19 -11.67 -3.80
CA LEU A 454 -14.67 -11.91 -5.14
C LEU A 454 -13.14 -11.89 -5.15
N VAL A 455 -12.54 -12.86 -5.84
CA VAL A 455 -11.16 -12.78 -6.35
C VAL A 455 -11.23 -12.59 -7.85
N ASN A 456 -10.68 -11.51 -8.38
CA ASN A 456 -10.60 -11.24 -9.82
C ASN A 456 -9.25 -10.61 -10.17
N VAL A 457 -8.32 -11.44 -10.63
CA VAL A 457 -6.91 -11.04 -10.80
C VAL A 457 -6.36 -11.43 -12.17
N ALA A 458 -5.38 -10.66 -12.63
CA ALA A 458 -4.46 -11.09 -13.68
C ALA A 458 -3.15 -11.54 -13.01
N ALA A 459 -2.86 -12.83 -13.05
CA ALA A 459 -1.63 -13.40 -12.51
C ALA A 459 -0.75 -13.89 -13.66
N GLU A 460 0.30 -13.15 -13.95
CA GLU A 460 1.29 -13.49 -14.97
C GLU A 460 2.56 -14.02 -14.29
N ALA A 461 3.07 -15.12 -14.81
CA ALA A 461 4.35 -15.65 -14.42
C ALA A 461 5.46 -15.07 -15.30
N GLU A 462 6.53 -14.59 -14.69
CA GLU A 462 7.85 -14.73 -15.35
C GLU A 462 8.16 -16.24 -15.42
N GLU A 463 8.90 -16.71 -16.43
CA GLU A 463 9.06 -18.12 -16.90
C GLU A 463 9.27 -19.22 -15.82
N ALA A 464 9.42 -18.86 -14.54
CA ALA A 464 9.67 -19.71 -13.40
C ALA A 464 8.52 -19.91 -12.38
N THR A 465 7.36 -19.22 -12.45
CA THR A 465 6.34 -19.35 -11.37
C THR A 465 5.92 -20.80 -11.13
N GLU A 466 6.25 -21.29 -9.94
CA GLU A 466 6.08 -22.69 -9.59
C GLU A 466 4.62 -23.01 -9.24
N LYS A 467 3.94 -22.09 -8.53
CA LYS A 467 2.64 -22.38 -7.94
C LYS A 467 1.77 -21.16 -7.71
N ILE A 468 0.53 -21.22 -8.20
CA ILE A 468 -0.57 -20.31 -7.84
C ILE A 468 -1.60 -21.07 -7.01
N VAL A 469 -1.99 -20.51 -5.87
CA VAL A 469 -3.05 -21.02 -5.00
C VAL A 469 -4.09 -19.93 -4.78
N VAL A 470 -5.34 -20.19 -5.18
CA VAL A 470 -6.46 -19.26 -4.99
C VAL A 470 -7.56 -19.94 -4.18
N ARG A 471 -7.98 -19.33 -3.09
CA ARG A 471 -9.02 -19.84 -2.20
C ARG A 471 -10.07 -18.77 -1.92
N ALA A 472 -11.32 -19.06 -2.21
CA ALA A 472 -12.45 -18.20 -1.87
C ALA A 472 -13.61 -19.06 -1.34
N MET A 473 -13.78 -19.19 -0.02
CA MET A 473 -14.72 -20.19 0.55
C MET A 473 -16.15 -20.04 0.00
N ASN A 474 -16.74 -18.85 0.10
CA ASN A 474 -18.06 -18.52 -0.41
C ASN A 474 -18.02 -17.52 -1.58
N GLY A 475 -16.81 -17.08 -1.95
CA GLY A 475 -16.59 -16.04 -2.94
C GLY A 475 -16.39 -16.56 -4.37
N THR A 476 -16.74 -15.76 -5.36
CA THR A 476 -16.49 -16.08 -6.78
C THR A 476 -15.01 -15.92 -7.11
N ILE A 477 -14.47 -16.77 -7.98
CA ILE A 477 -13.08 -16.72 -8.46
C ILE A 477 -13.11 -16.52 -9.97
N LEU A 478 -12.59 -15.37 -10.41
CA LEU A 478 -12.43 -14.97 -11.80
C LEU A 478 -10.96 -14.62 -12.07
N GLY A 479 -10.58 -14.63 -13.34
CA GLY A 479 -9.31 -14.04 -13.76
C GLY A 479 -8.54 -14.87 -14.77
N LYS A 480 -7.30 -14.44 -15.01
CA LYS A 480 -6.35 -15.10 -15.89
C LYS A 480 -5.13 -15.51 -15.08
N TYR A 481 -4.71 -16.77 -15.22
CA TYR A 481 -3.64 -17.37 -14.44
C TYR A 481 -2.65 -18.10 -15.36
N LEU A 482 -1.37 -17.75 -15.24
CA LEU A 482 -0.25 -18.40 -15.92
C LEU A 482 0.76 -18.88 -14.87
N ALA A 483 1.03 -20.19 -14.75
CA ALA A 483 2.04 -20.75 -13.84
C ALA A 483 2.32 -22.23 -14.15
N LYS A 484 3.36 -22.85 -13.55
CA LYS A 484 3.54 -24.30 -13.67
C LYS A 484 2.38 -25.09 -13.06
N ASN A 485 1.95 -24.72 -11.85
CA ASN A 485 0.83 -25.39 -11.18
C ASN A 485 -0.19 -24.38 -10.67
N ILE A 486 -1.47 -24.61 -10.95
CA ILE A 486 -2.58 -23.78 -10.49
C ILE A 486 -3.53 -24.63 -9.65
N MET A 487 -3.82 -24.16 -8.43
CA MET A 487 -4.80 -24.78 -7.54
C MET A 487 -5.85 -23.75 -7.14
N VAL A 488 -7.12 -24.05 -7.42
CA VAL A 488 -8.26 -23.19 -7.12
C VAL A 488 -9.24 -23.95 -6.24
N GLU A 489 -9.62 -23.36 -5.11
CA GLU A 489 -10.54 -23.98 -4.14
C GLU A 489 -11.65 -23.01 -3.70
N THR A 490 -12.90 -23.48 -3.75
CA THR A 490 -14.07 -22.78 -3.20
C THR A 490 -15.08 -23.79 -2.68
N VAL A 491 -16.01 -23.36 -1.82
CA VAL A 491 -17.11 -24.19 -1.33
C VAL A 491 -18.41 -23.84 -2.05
N ARG A 492 -18.74 -22.55 -2.22
CA ARG A 492 -20.03 -22.12 -2.80
C ARG A 492 -19.90 -21.11 -3.93
N GLY A 493 -18.69 -20.64 -4.20
CA GLY A 493 -18.44 -19.63 -5.22
C GLY A 493 -18.53 -20.17 -6.63
N HIS A 494 -18.80 -19.30 -7.59
CA HIS A 494 -18.59 -19.64 -9.00
C HIS A 494 -17.10 -19.53 -9.34
N VAL A 495 -16.56 -20.51 -10.07
CA VAL A 495 -15.21 -20.44 -10.64
C VAL A 495 -15.31 -20.24 -12.14
N SER A 496 -14.76 -19.16 -12.68
CA SER A 496 -14.66 -18.95 -14.14
C SER A 496 -13.33 -18.30 -14.49
N ILE A 497 -12.38 -19.11 -14.95
CA ILE A 497 -10.98 -18.67 -15.10
C ILE A 497 -10.42 -19.00 -16.48
N GLN A 498 -9.41 -18.24 -16.89
CA GLN A 498 -8.51 -18.60 -18.00
C GLN A 498 -7.20 -19.10 -17.41
N ALA A 499 -6.83 -20.35 -17.64
CA ALA A 499 -5.66 -20.97 -17.03
C ALA A 499 -4.71 -21.54 -18.08
N GLU A 500 -3.44 -21.18 -17.99
CA GLU A 500 -2.34 -21.75 -18.78
C GLU A 500 -1.28 -22.32 -17.83
N ALA A 501 -1.07 -23.64 -17.83
CA ALA A 501 -0.18 -24.28 -16.85
C ALA A 501 0.34 -25.67 -17.24
N GLU A 502 1.31 -26.22 -16.49
CA GLU A 502 1.62 -27.65 -16.58
C GLU A 502 0.53 -28.50 -15.93
N GLY A 503 0.00 -28.07 -14.78
CA GLY A 503 -1.08 -28.76 -14.06
C GLY A 503 -2.09 -27.79 -13.47
N VAL A 504 -3.38 -28.14 -13.54
CA VAL A 504 -4.48 -27.36 -12.96
C VAL A 504 -5.40 -28.26 -12.15
N THR A 505 -5.72 -27.84 -10.93
CA THR A 505 -6.73 -28.48 -10.07
C THR A 505 -7.73 -27.45 -9.59
N VAL A 506 -9.01 -27.67 -9.88
CA VAL A 506 -10.13 -26.84 -9.40
C VAL A 506 -11.04 -27.71 -8.54
N ASN A 507 -11.20 -27.35 -7.27
CA ASN A 507 -12.10 -28.00 -6.33
C ASN A 507 -13.19 -27.02 -5.91
N ASN A 508 -14.46 -27.34 -6.16
CA ASN A 508 -15.61 -26.52 -5.81
C ASN A 508 -16.74 -27.36 -5.21
N THR A 509 -17.11 -27.24 -3.94
CA THR A 509 -18.15 -28.12 -3.39
C THR A 509 -19.52 -27.95 -4.06
N ASP A 510 -20.08 -26.74 -4.08
CA ASP A 510 -21.48 -26.50 -4.45
C ASP A 510 -21.66 -25.53 -5.62
N GLY A 511 -20.62 -24.80 -6.01
CA GLY A 511 -20.70 -23.79 -7.06
C GLY A 511 -20.30 -24.31 -8.45
N PRO A 512 -20.70 -23.61 -9.52
CA PRO A 512 -20.32 -23.98 -10.88
C PRO A 512 -18.82 -23.76 -11.13
N ILE A 513 -18.27 -24.55 -12.06
CA ILE A 513 -16.92 -24.43 -12.59
C ILE A 513 -17.03 -24.18 -14.09
N GLY A 514 -16.36 -23.16 -14.60
CA GLY A 514 -16.19 -22.97 -16.03
C GLY A 514 -14.94 -22.19 -16.40
N GLY A 515 -14.82 -21.87 -17.69
CA GLY A 515 -13.69 -21.11 -18.24
C GLY A 515 -12.92 -21.86 -19.32
N SER A 516 -11.69 -21.40 -19.58
CA SER A 516 -10.83 -21.93 -20.64
C SER A 516 -9.49 -22.38 -20.06
N TYR A 517 -9.11 -23.62 -20.34
CA TYR A 517 -7.96 -24.29 -19.73
C TYR A 517 -7.01 -24.78 -20.82
N ARG A 518 -5.79 -24.25 -20.88
CA ARG A 518 -4.69 -24.74 -21.73
C ARG A 518 -3.60 -25.33 -20.84
N VAL A 519 -3.70 -26.62 -20.57
CA VAL A 519 -2.85 -27.33 -19.64
C VAL A 519 -1.91 -28.26 -20.40
N VAL A 520 -0.67 -28.43 -19.96
CA VAL A 520 0.29 -29.32 -20.62
C VAL A 520 0.05 -30.76 -20.21
N LYS A 521 0.00 -31.06 -18.89
CA LYS A 521 -0.09 -32.42 -18.35
C LYS A 521 -1.49 -32.75 -17.88
N ALA A 522 -1.87 -32.31 -16.68
CA ALA A 522 -3.08 -32.80 -16.02
C ALA A 522 -4.04 -31.67 -15.63
N LEU A 523 -5.29 -31.78 -16.06
CA LEU A 523 -6.41 -30.94 -15.65
C LEU A 523 -7.37 -31.77 -14.79
N THR A 524 -7.70 -31.28 -13.60
CA THR A 524 -8.69 -31.87 -12.71
C THR A 524 -9.73 -30.84 -12.29
N LEU A 525 -11.00 -31.08 -12.64
CA LEU A 525 -12.14 -30.25 -12.25
C LEU A 525 -13.08 -31.09 -11.37
N LYS A 526 -13.28 -30.69 -10.11
CA LYS A 526 -14.05 -31.45 -9.12
C LYS A 526 -15.11 -30.57 -8.47
N THR A 527 -16.36 -31.03 -8.51
CA THR A 527 -17.46 -30.45 -7.73
C THR A 527 -18.40 -31.49 -7.15
N THR A 528 -19.28 -31.11 -6.22
CA THR A 528 -20.35 -31.99 -5.74
C THR A 528 -21.65 -31.65 -6.44
N ASN A 529 -22.06 -30.38 -6.47
CA ASN A 529 -23.38 -29.96 -6.95
C ASN A 529 -23.35 -28.98 -8.12
N GLY A 530 -22.19 -28.41 -8.46
CA GLY A 530 -22.07 -27.40 -9.49
C GLY A 530 -22.05 -27.95 -10.91
N LEU A 531 -22.61 -27.20 -11.86
CA LEU A 531 -22.36 -27.40 -13.29
C LEU A 531 -20.86 -27.26 -13.57
N VAL A 532 -20.30 -28.17 -14.38
CA VAL A 532 -18.99 -27.96 -14.99
C VAL A 532 -19.19 -27.65 -16.47
N ASP A 533 -18.85 -26.43 -16.90
CA ASP A 533 -18.94 -25.97 -18.30
C ASP A 533 -17.62 -25.35 -18.76
N ALA A 534 -16.78 -26.12 -19.44
CA ALA A 534 -15.39 -25.73 -19.72
C ALA A 534 -14.96 -25.96 -21.17
N ASP A 535 -14.05 -25.12 -21.65
CA ASP A 535 -13.23 -25.37 -22.84
C ASP A 535 -11.82 -25.76 -22.37
N ALA A 536 -11.45 -27.03 -22.54
CA ALA A 536 -10.27 -27.60 -21.92
C ALA A 536 -9.38 -28.32 -22.93
N LYS A 537 -8.07 -28.08 -22.81
CA LYS A 537 -7.02 -28.79 -23.53
C LYS A 537 -5.94 -29.27 -22.56
N ALA A 538 -5.66 -30.56 -22.50
CA ALA A 538 -4.59 -31.15 -21.67
C ALA A 538 -4.04 -32.45 -22.25
N GLU A 539 -3.00 -33.03 -21.65
CA GLU A 539 -2.64 -34.43 -21.91
C GLU A 539 -3.67 -35.37 -21.26
N ASN A 540 -4.00 -35.10 -20.00
CA ASN A 540 -4.97 -35.85 -19.19
C ASN A 540 -6.01 -34.90 -18.58
N VAL A 541 -7.30 -35.22 -18.74
CA VAL A 541 -8.43 -34.43 -18.21
C VAL A 541 -9.32 -35.33 -17.35
N GLU A 542 -9.50 -34.95 -16.08
CA GLU A 542 -10.49 -35.54 -15.17
C GLU A 542 -11.53 -34.48 -14.77
N VAL A 543 -12.80 -34.74 -15.08
CA VAL A 543 -13.95 -33.95 -14.61
C VAL A 543 -14.82 -34.85 -13.76
N ARG A 544 -15.09 -34.41 -12.52
CA ARG A 544 -15.94 -35.15 -11.59
C ARG A 544 -16.95 -34.24 -10.91
N THR A 545 -18.19 -34.68 -10.90
CA THR A 545 -19.29 -34.09 -10.13
C THR A 545 -20.16 -35.17 -9.50
N THR A 546 -21.05 -34.82 -8.56
CA THR A 546 -22.04 -35.77 -8.03
C THR A 546 -23.41 -35.50 -8.67
N ASN A 547 -23.89 -34.26 -8.58
CA ASN A 547 -25.24 -33.85 -8.98
C ASN A 547 -25.24 -32.75 -10.05
N GLY A 548 -24.08 -32.26 -10.46
CA GLY A 548 -23.98 -31.21 -11.46
C GLY A 548 -23.85 -31.78 -12.88
N ALA A 549 -24.40 -31.08 -13.87
CA ALA A 549 -24.17 -31.46 -15.26
C ALA A 549 -22.70 -31.22 -15.66
N ILE A 550 -22.25 -31.93 -16.69
CA ILE A 550 -20.95 -31.70 -17.34
C ILE A 550 -21.23 -31.27 -18.78
N SER A 551 -20.74 -30.09 -19.19
CA SER A 551 -20.82 -29.58 -20.55
C SER A 551 -19.53 -28.92 -21.02
N GLY A 552 -19.44 -28.67 -22.34
CA GLY A 552 -18.35 -27.92 -22.94
C GLY A 552 -17.54 -28.73 -23.96
N SER A 553 -16.32 -28.27 -24.22
CA SER A 553 -15.39 -28.84 -25.21
C SER A 553 -14.12 -29.32 -24.52
N TYR A 554 -13.78 -30.59 -24.70
CA TYR A 554 -12.67 -31.24 -24.00
C TYR A 554 -11.72 -31.91 -24.99
N HIS A 555 -10.47 -31.46 -25.04
CA HIS A 555 -9.42 -32.00 -25.90
C HIS A 555 -8.27 -32.57 -25.03
N ALA A 556 -8.24 -33.88 -24.84
CA ALA A 556 -7.15 -34.58 -24.16
C ALA A 556 -6.18 -35.24 -25.16
N ALA A 557 -4.87 -35.18 -24.93
CA ALA A 557 -3.92 -35.88 -25.81
C ALA A 557 -3.92 -37.40 -25.56
N GLU A 558 -4.12 -37.80 -24.31
CA GLU A 558 -4.14 -39.17 -23.80
C GLU A 558 -5.51 -39.53 -23.25
N THR A 559 -5.83 -39.15 -22.01
CA THR A 559 -7.05 -39.62 -21.32
C THR A 559 -8.03 -38.50 -21.00
N LEU A 560 -9.32 -38.77 -21.23
CA LEU A 560 -10.43 -37.95 -20.80
C LEU A 560 -11.38 -38.78 -19.95
N LYS A 561 -11.57 -38.38 -18.69
CA LYS A 561 -12.47 -39.03 -17.74
C LYS A 561 -13.53 -38.04 -17.25
N LEU A 562 -14.80 -38.35 -17.53
CA LEU A 562 -15.97 -37.59 -17.13
C LEU A 562 -16.83 -38.45 -16.21
N VAL A 563 -17.05 -38.00 -14.97
CA VAL A 563 -17.81 -38.76 -13.97
C VAL A 563 -18.84 -37.87 -13.29
N THR A 564 -20.09 -38.31 -13.29
CA THR A 564 -21.19 -37.72 -12.50
C THR A 564 -22.02 -38.83 -11.85
N THR A 565 -22.90 -38.53 -10.90
CA THR A 565 -23.86 -39.51 -10.37
C THR A 565 -25.22 -39.28 -10.99
N ASP A 566 -25.79 -38.07 -10.84
CA ASP A 566 -27.23 -37.85 -11.05
C ASP A 566 -27.54 -36.76 -12.09
N ALA A 567 -26.62 -36.49 -13.02
CA ALA A 567 -26.77 -35.35 -13.94
C ALA A 567 -26.30 -35.61 -15.37
N LEU A 568 -26.82 -34.79 -16.27
CA LEU A 568 -26.52 -34.83 -17.71
C LEU A 568 -25.03 -34.62 -18.00
N VAL A 569 -24.49 -35.45 -18.89
CA VAL A 569 -23.22 -35.19 -19.58
C VAL A 569 -23.53 -34.79 -21.02
N ARG A 570 -23.18 -33.56 -21.44
CA ARG A 570 -23.34 -33.06 -22.82
C ARG A 570 -22.07 -32.40 -23.34
N VAL A 571 -21.24 -33.12 -24.09
CA VAL A 571 -19.88 -32.65 -24.43
C VAL A 571 -19.53 -32.78 -25.91
N ALA A 572 -18.60 -31.94 -26.36
CA ALA A 572 -17.74 -32.23 -27.50
C ALA A 572 -16.38 -32.68 -26.97
N ALA A 573 -15.94 -33.89 -27.30
CA ALA A 573 -14.77 -34.51 -26.70
C ALA A 573 -13.81 -35.04 -27.76
N GLU A 574 -12.52 -34.81 -27.58
CA GLU A 574 -11.44 -35.34 -28.40
C GLU A 574 -10.39 -35.96 -27.46
N ALA A 575 -10.13 -37.26 -27.52
CA ALA A 575 -9.09 -37.88 -26.71
C ALA A 575 -8.47 -39.14 -27.31
N GLY A 576 -7.32 -39.58 -26.78
CA GLY A 576 -6.85 -40.94 -27.00
C GLY A 576 -7.85 -41.95 -26.44
N GLU A 577 -8.14 -41.85 -25.16
CA GLU A 577 -9.09 -42.67 -24.42
C GLU A 577 -10.13 -41.79 -23.75
N VAL A 578 -11.42 -42.11 -23.94
CA VAL A 578 -12.54 -41.41 -23.30
C VAL A 578 -13.28 -42.38 -22.38
N GLN A 579 -13.51 -41.98 -21.14
CA GLN A 579 -14.36 -42.65 -20.15
C GLN A 579 -15.44 -41.69 -19.68
N VAL A 580 -16.71 -42.05 -19.85
CA VAL A 580 -17.87 -41.28 -19.38
C VAL A 580 -18.71 -42.17 -18.48
N GLN A 581 -18.93 -41.76 -17.24
CA GLN A 581 -19.71 -42.52 -16.28
C GLN A 581 -20.74 -41.62 -15.60
N THR A 582 -21.97 -42.11 -15.53
CA THR A 582 -23.06 -41.55 -14.75
C THR A 582 -23.92 -42.68 -14.17
N THR A 583 -24.72 -42.39 -13.15
CA THR A 583 -25.71 -43.35 -12.62
C THR A 583 -27.07 -43.02 -13.23
N GLN A 584 -27.58 -41.81 -12.98
CA GLN A 584 -28.94 -41.41 -13.35
C GLN A 584 -28.99 -40.30 -14.42
N GLY A 585 -27.87 -39.98 -15.05
CA GLY A 585 -27.78 -38.92 -16.06
C GLY A 585 -27.76 -39.46 -17.48
N ALA A 586 -28.34 -38.71 -18.41
CA ALA A 586 -28.16 -38.98 -19.84
C ALA A 586 -26.73 -38.63 -20.30
N ILE A 587 -26.24 -39.30 -21.34
CA ILE A 587 -24.95 -39.01 -21.98
C ILE A 587 -25.19 -38.59 -23.42
N TYR A 588 -24.85 -37.33 -23.75
CA TYR A 588 -24.98 -36.75 -25.07
C TYR A 588 -23.64 -36.19 -25.56
N GLY A 589 -23.29 -36.38 -26.83
CA GLY A 589 -22.12 -35.66 -27.35
C GLY A 589 -21.56 -36.12 -28.68
N ASP A 590 -20.55 -35.35 -29.11
CA ASP A 590 -19.70 -35.67 -30.25
C ASP A 590 -18.32 -36.07 -29.71
N TYR A 591 -17.84 -37.26 -30.08
CA TYR A 591 -16.63 -37.88 -29.53
C TYR A 591 -15.65 -38.24 -30.64
N ALA A 592 -14.49 -37.61 -30.67
CA ALA A 592 -13.37 -37.94 -31.55
C ALA A 592 -12.31 -38.74 -30.77
N ILE A 593 -12.16 -40.04 -31.07
CA ILE A 593 -11.32 -40.94 -30.25
C ILE A 593 -10.10 -41.50 -30.98
N GLY A 594 -9.03 -41.72 -30.23
CA GLY A 594 -7.76 -42.32 -30.67
C GLY A 594 -7.71 -43.85 -30.53
N TYR A 595 -8.16 -44.38 -29.40
CA TYR A 595 -8.04 -45.78 -29.01
C TYR A 595 -9.35 -46.33 -28.43
N SER A 596 -9.94 -45.68 -27.44
CA SER A 596 -11.15 -46.21 -26.79
C SER A 596 -12.16 -45.16 -26.35
N LEU A 597 -13.43 -45.55 -26.36
CA LEU A 597 -14.55 -44.84 -25.77
C LEU A 597 -15.33 -45.82 -24.88
N ALA A 598 -15.47 -45.49 -23.60
CA ALA A 598 -16.30 -46.22 -22.66
C ALA A 598 -17.36 -45.28 -22.07
N MET A 599 -18.64 -45.63 -22.23
CA MET A 599 -19.77 -44.86 -21.71
C MET A 599 -20.67 -45.75 -20.85
N GLU A 600 -21.03 -45.30 -19.66
CA GLU A 600 -21.84 -46.06 -18.72
C GLU A 600 -22.86 -45.14 -18.03
N THR A 601 -24.12 -45.55 -18.05
CA THR A 601 -25.23 -44.99 -17.25
C THR A 601 -26.09 -46.14 -16.71
N SER A 602 -26.89 -45.94 -15.66
CA SER A 602 -27.90 -46.94 -15.26
C SER A 602 -29.27 -46.56 -15.79
N ASP A 603 -29.71 -45.32 -15.63
CA ASP A 603 -31.15 -45.02 -15.73
C ASP A 603 -31.55 -44.22 -16.97
N GLU A 604 -30.60 -43.72 -17.77
CA GLU A 604 -30.89 -42.73 -18.81
C GLU A 604 -30.30 -43.08 -20.20
N GLU A 605 -30.70 -42.28 -21.20
CA GLU A 605 -30.29 -42.46 -22.59
C GLU A 605 -28.80 -42.13 -22.82
N ILE A 606 -28.15 -42.92 -23.70
CA ILE A 606 -26.85 -42.58 -24.30
C ILE A 606 -27.07 -42.23 -25.77
N GLN A 607 -26.72 -41.02 -26.20
CA GLN A 607 -26.66 -40.62 -27.61
C GLN A 607 -25.29 -40.00 -27.95
N ALA A 608 -24.50 -40.69 -28.77
CA ALA A 608 -23.15 -40.26 -29.11
C ALA A 608 -22.86 -40.34 -30.62
N ASN A 609 -22.32 -39.27 -31.19
CA ASN A 609 -21.70 -39.31 -32.51
C ASN A 609 -20.20 -39.54 -32.35
N VAL A 610 -19.68 -40.62 -32.91
CA VAL A 610 -18.27 -40.99 -32.79
C VAL A 610 -17.55 -40.70 -34.11
N THR A 611 -16.37 -40.12 -34.01
CA THR A 611 -15.40 -39.95 -35.08
C THR A 611 -14.04 -40.44 -34.61
N PHE A 612 -13.11 -40.64 -35.54
CA PHE A 612 -11.77 -41.15 -35.22
C PHE A 612 -10.70 -40.15 -35.57
N LEU A 613 -9.70 -40.05 -34.70
CA LEU A 613 -8.49 -39.29 -34.98
C LEU A 613 -7.72 -39.96 -36.13
N ASN A 614 -6.95 -39.18 -36.91
CA ASN A 614 -6.18 -39.70 -38.06
C ASN A 614 -5.20 -40.84 -37.73
N ARG A 615 -4.86 -41.00 -36.44
CA ARG A 615 -3.94 -42.02 -35.92
C ARG A 615 -4.63 -43.28 -35.39
N THR A 616 -5.95 -43.33 -35.39
CA THR A 616 -6.74 -44.40 -34.77
C THR A 616 -6.59 -45.71 -35.53
N ARG A 617 -6.25 -46.78 -34.81
CA ARG A 617 -6.19 -48.16 -35.34
C ARG A 617 -6.91 -49.08 -34.36
N TYR A 618 -7.86 -49.86 -34.86
CA TYR A 618 -8.64 -50.81 -34.05
C TYR A 618 -9.32 -50.19 -32.82
N PRO A 619 -10.13 -49.12 -32.97
CA PRO A 619 -10.78 -48.46 -31.84
C PRO A 619 -11.72 -49.41 -31.08
N VAL A 620 -11.84 -49.22 -29.76
CA VAL A 620 -12.77 -49.93 -28.89
C VAL A 620 -13.87 -48.99 -28.41
N VAL A 621 -15.12 -49.25 -28.76
CA VAL A 621 -16.27 -48.44 -28.36
C VAL A 621 -17.24 -49.26 -27.49
N SER A 622 -17.28 -49.02 -26.20
CA SER A 622 -18.25 -49.64 -25.29
C SER A 622 -19.27 -48.65 -24.75
N ALA A 623 -20.55 -48.99 -24.79
CA ALA A 623 -21.62 -48.17 -24.22
C ALA A 623 -22.64 -49.07 -23.50
N SER A 624 -22.96 -48.77 -22.24
CA SER A 624 -23.93 -49.54 -21.48
C SER A 624 -24.90 -48.66 -20.69
N THR A 625 -26.18 -49.00 -20.77
CA THR A 625 -27.26 -48.47 -19.92
C THR A 625 -28.06 -49.62 -19.30
N THR A 626 -28.72 -49.41 -18.16
CA THR A 626 -29.60 -50.43 -17.54
C THR A 626 -31.01 -50.30 -18.12
N TYR A 627 -31.64 -49.12 -18.01
CA TYR A 627 -33.08 -48.97 -18.28
C TYR A 627 -33.45 -48.19 -19.54
N GLU A 628 -32.49 -47.69 -20.31
CA GLU A 628 -32.82 -46.77 -21.41
C GLU A 628 -32.13 -47.14 -22.73
N LYS A 629 -32.27 -46.26 -23.73
CA LYS A 629 -31.77 -46.48 -25.09
C LYS A 629 -30.31 -46.09 -25.24
N VAL A 630 -29.63 -46.78 -26.16
CA VAL A 630 -28.30 -46.41 -26.64
C VAL A 630 -28.37 -46.11 -28.14
N TYR A 631 -28.02 -44.89 -28.52
CA TYR A 631 -27.89 -44.40 -29.87
C TYR A 631 -26.44 -44.04 -30.17
N LEU A 632 -25.73 -44.92 -30.89
CA LEU A 632 -24.37 -44.62 -31.35
C LEU A 632 -24.36 -44.36 -32.85
N SER A 633 -23.78 -43.24 -33.26
CA SER A 633 -23.50 -42.92 -34.65
C SER A 633 -22.02 -43.10 -34.94
N LEU A 634 -21.63 -44.22 -35.56
CA LEU A 634 -20.23 -44.49 -35.95
C LEU A 634 -19.95 -44.01 -37.39
N PRO A 635 -18.69 -43.69 -37.75
CA PRO A 635 -18.36 -43.26 -39.10
C PRO A 635 -18.30 -44.46 -40.06
N ALA A 636 -18.55 -44.23 -41.36
CA ALA A 636 -18.60 -45.27 -42.40
C ALA A 636 -17.34 -46.16 -42.48
N ASN A 637 -16.19 -45.62 -42.08
CA ASN A 637 -14.89 -46.29 -42.14
C ASN A 637 -14.49 -46.97 -40.82
N PHE A 638 -15.42 -47.22 -39.91
CA PHE A 638 -15.13 -47.90 -38.65
C PHE A 638 -14.62 -49.33 -38.87
N SER A 639 -13.46 -49.63 -38.28
CA SER A 639 -12.86 -50.98 -38.26
C SER A 639 -12.23 -51.22 -36.89
N GLY A 640 -13.05 -51.66 -35.92
CA GLY A 640 -12.66 -51.85 -34.53
C GLY A 640 -13.62 -52.76 -33.75
N HIS A 641 -13.50 -52.76 -32.43
CA HIS A 641 -14.40 -53.48 -31.54
C HIS A 641 -15.46 -52.53 -30.98
N PHE A 642 -16.69 -52.99 -30.85
CA PHE A 642 -17.69 -52.28 -30.08
C PHE A 642 -18.57 -53.23 -29.26
N ASP A 643 -19.00 -52.79 -28.08
CA ASP A 643 -19.81 -53.53 -27.12
C ASP A 643 -20.92 -52.60 -26.60
N VAL A 644 -22.17 -52.86 -27.00
CA VAL A 644 -23.33 -52.04 -26.61
C VAL A 644 -24.31 -52.88 -25.80
N ARG A 645 -24.73 -52.37 -24.64
CA ARG A 645 -25.61 -53.08 -23.69
C ARG A 645 -26.76 -52.18 -23.20
N SER A 646 -27.98 -52.72 -23.20
CA SER A 646 -29.20 -52.13 -22.62
C SER A 646 -30.12 -53.27 -22.18
N LEU A 647 -30.72 -53.20 -20.97
CA LEU A 647 -31.69 -54.22 -20.52
C LEU A 647 -33.09 -53.97 -21.07
N ASP A 648 -33.42 -52.74 -21.43
CA ASP A 648 -34.68 -52.34 -22.06
C ASP A 648 -34.77 -52.73 -23.55
N CYS A 649 -33.83 -53.56 -24.04
CA CYS A 649 -33.82 -54.19 -25.35
C CYS A 649 -33.94 -53.24 -26.56
N THR A 650 -33.69 -51.94 -26.39
CA THR A 650 -33.78 -50.93 -27.47
C THR A 650 -32.44 -50.20 -27.62
N SER A 651 -31.50 -50.84 -28.33
CA SER A 651 -30.23 -50.22 -28.74
C SER A 651 -30.20 -50.03 -30.25
N TYR A 652 -29.86 -48.82 -30.68
CA TYR A 652 -29.75 -48.43 -32.08
C TYR A 652 -28.30 -48.01 -32.35
N VAL A 653 -27.60 -48.78 -33.17
CA VAL A 653 -26.27 -48.40 -33.67
C VAL A 653 -26.43 -48.04 -35.14
N ASN A 654 -26.25 -46.77 -35.46
CA ASN A 654 -26.29 -46.26 -36.82
C ASN A 654 -24.85 -46.03 -37.32
N VAL A 655 -24.52 -46.57 -38.49
CA VAL A 655 -23.24 -46.28 -39.17
C VAL A 655 -23.59 -45.36 -40.33
N ARG A 656 -23.14 -44.09 -40.29
CA ARG A 656 -23.55 -43.07 -41.27
C ARG A 656 -23.03 -43.42 -42.67
N ASP A 657 -23.93 -43.41 -43.65
CA ASP A 657 -23.75 -43.66 -45.09
C ASP A 657 -23.25 -45.04 -45.50
N GLU A 658 -23.53 -45.37 -46.78
CA GLU A 658 -23.38 -46.64 -47.53
C GLU A 658 -22.17 -47.50 -47.15
N CYS A 659 -22.18 -47.99 -45.92
CA CYS A 659 -21.22 -48.94 -45.42
C CYS A 659 -21.55 -50.25 -46.11
N ASN A 660 -20.55 -50.94 -46.67
CA ASN A 660 -20.75 -52.21 -47.36
C ASN A 660 -21.00 -53.38 -46.38
N GLN A 661 -21.68 -53.09 -45.26
CA GLN A 661 -22.74 -53.85 -44.62
C GLN A 661 -22.34 -55.25 -44.02
N GLY A 662 -21.19 -55.86 -44.36
CA GLY A 662 -20.79 -57.25 -43.99
C GLY A 662 -19.73 -57.46 -42.96
N ASP A 663 -19.25 -56.37 -42.41
CA ASP A 663 -18.09 -56.36 -41.52
C ASP A 663 -18.51 -56.28 -40.05
N ILE A 664 -19.80 -56.49 -39.75
CA ILE A 664 -20.40 -56.46 -38.42
C ILE A 664 -20.98 -57.83 -38.10
N VAL A 665 -20.28 -58.62 -37.27
CA VAL A 665 -20.79 -59.91 -36.77
C VAL A 665 -21.66 -59.67 -35.54
N PHE A 666 -22.98 -59.66 -35.71
CA PHE A 666 -23.87 -59.65 -34.55
C PHE A 666 -23.81 -61.01 -33.85
N GLU A 667 -23.34 -61.06 -32.60
CA GLU A 667 -23.68 -62.17 -31.72
C GLU A 667 -25.16 -61.99 -31.34
N ILE A 668 -26.03 -62.70 -32.06
CA ILE A 668 -27.46 -62.73 -31.80
C ILE A 668 -27.66 -63.55 -30.52
N ASN A 669 -27.84 -62.85 -29.40
CA ASN A 669 -28.53 -63.41 -28.26
C ASN A 669 -30.04 -63.23 -28.50
N ASN A 670 -30.82 -64.31 -28.41
CA ASN A 670 -32.19 -64.46 -28.96
C ASN A 670 -33.30 -63.65 -28.25
N GLU A 671 -32.98 -62.56 -27.55
CA GLU A 671 -33.87 -62.02 -26.51
C GLU A 671 -34.02 -60.48 -26.53
N CYS A 672 -33.58 -59.76 -27.58
CA CYS A 672 -33.86 -58.32 -27.76
C CYS A 672 -33.90 -57.91 -29.24
N ASN A 673 -34.71 -56.89 -29.57
CA ASN A 673 -34.72 -56.26 -30.90
C ASN A 673 -33.46 -55.41 -31.12
N LYS A 674 -32.48 -55.97 -31.82
CA LYS A 674 -31.31 -55.26 -32.34
C LYS A 674 -31.54 -54.97 -33.81
N ILE A 675 -31.60 -53.69 -34.19
CA ILE A 675 -31.72 -53.29 -35.60
C ILE A 675 -30.33 -52.94 -36.12
N GLY A 676 -29.86 -53.71 -37.10
CA GLY A 676 -28.61 -53.48 -37.82
C GLY A 676 -28.74 -53.94 -39.27
N THR A 677 -28.10 -53.24 -40.19
CA THR A 677 -28.17 -53.48 -41.64
C THR A 677 -26.97 -54.30 -42.16
N LYS A 678 -27.15 -55.20 -43.16
CA LYS A 678 -26.27 -56.35 -43.54
C LYS A 678 -25.63 -56.31 -44.96
N GLY A 679 -24.39 -56.79 -45.17
CA GLY A 679 -23.59 -56.86 -46.44
C GLY A 679 -22.32 -57.74 -46.40
N THR A 680 -21.26 -57.41 -47.15
CA THR A 680 -20.22 -58.30 -47.78
C THR A 680 -18.68 -58.33 -47.48
N TYR A 681 -18.13 -59.11 -46.51
CA TYR A 681 -16.78 -59.81 -46.43
C TYR A 681 -15.37 -59.13 -46.65
N TYR A 682 -14.56 -59.00 -45.57
CA TYR A 682 -13.10 -59.33 -45.44
C TYR A 682 -12.76 -59.72 -43.97
N PRO A 683 -11.73 -60.54 -43.65
CA PRO A 683 -11.56 -61.15 -42.33
C PRO A 683 -10.71 -60.29 -41.39
N GLY A 684 -11.26 -59.85 -40.24
CA GLY A 684 -10.43 -59.25 -39.18
C GLY A 684 -11.11 -58.57 -38.00
N GLY A 685 -12.41 -58.24 -38.06
CA GLY A 685 -13.14 -57.64 -36.94
C GLY A 685 -14.03 -58.63 -36.21
N GLN A 686 -13.90 -58.75 -34.88
CA GLN A 686 -14.79 -59.55 -34.04
C GLN A 686 -15.71 -58.61 -33.25
N VAL A 687 -17.02 -58.75 -33.41
CA VAL A 687 -18.05 -57.95 -32.72
C VAL A 687 -18.73 -58.85 -31.69
N VAL A 688 -18.89 -58.35 -30.46
CA VAL A 688 -19.49 -59.11 -29.34
C VAL A 688 -20.58 -58.22 -28.73
N MET A 689 -21.83 -58.68 -28.75
CA MET A 689 -22.94 -57.99 -28.11
C MET A 689 -23.63 -58.92 -27.11
N ARG A 690 -23.48 -58.65 -25.81
CA ARG A 690 -24.08 -59.47 -24.75
C ARG A 690 -25.27 -58.76 -24.11
N SER A 691 -26.43 -59.43 -24.06
CA SER A 691 -27.62 -59.03 -23.30
C SER A 691 -27.92 -60.07 -22.20
N MET A 692 -28.47 -59.64 -21.08
CA MET A 692 -28.91 -60.49 -19.97
C MET A 692 -30.37 -60.17 -19.61
N GLY A 693 -31.35 -60.89 -20.16
CA GLY A 693 -32.76 -60.73 -19.77
C GLY A 693 -33.71 -61.46 -20.72
N GLY A 694 -34.57 -62.33 -20.16
CA GLY A 694 -35.41 -63.25 -20.93
C GLY A 694 -36.77 -62.67 -21.34
N GLY A 695 -37.04 -62.66 -22.65
CA GLY A 695 -38.33 -62.31 -23.26
C GLY A 695 -38.27 -62.30 -24.81
N GLY A 696 -39.35 -62.73 -25.48
CA GLY A 696 -39.38 -63.03 -26.93
C GLY A 696 -39.36 -61.84 -27.90
N VAL A 697 -39.02 -62.12 -29.17
CA VAL A 697 -38.65 -61.17 -30.25
C VAL A 697 -39.71 -61.08 -31.36
N ASP A 698 -39.94 -59.86 -31.89
CA ASP A 698 -40.65 -59.57 -33.16
C ASP A 698 -39.80 -58.62 -34.03
N LEU A 699 -39.39 -59.06 -35.23
CA LEU A 699 -38.53 -58.32 -36.16
C LEU A 699 -39.35 -57.49 -37.16
N VAL A 700 -39.05 -56.18 -37.26
CA VAL A 700 -39.56 -55.29 -38.33
C VAL A 700 -38.39 -54.76 -39.16
N PHE A 701 -38.46 -54.96 -40.48
CA PHE A 701 -37.55 -54.36 -41.46
C PHE A 701 -38.21 -53.10 -42.04
N VAL A 702 -37.47 -51.99 -42.10
CA VAL A 702 -37.82 -50.80 -42.90
C VAL A 702 -36.79 -50.65 -44.00
#